data_AF-A0A9P5V201-F1
#
_entry.id   AF-A0A9P5V201-F1
#
_cell.length_a   1.000
_cell.length_b   1.000
_cell.length_c   1.000
_cell.angle_alpha   90.00
_cell.angle_beta   90.00
_cell.angle_gamma   90.00
#
_symmetry.space_group_name_H-M   'P 1'
#
loop_
_entity.id
_entity.type
_entity.pdbx_description
1 polymer ?
#
loop_
_entity_poly.entity_id
_entity_poly.type
_entity_poly.pdbx_seq_one_letter_code
_entity_poly.pdbx_strand_id
1 'polypeptide(L)'
;MSALTKGSRSIIKAVLSRPKIDGVNALVYRSIGDTELRNHDPFLMLDEFNVDKDGGFPDHPHRGFETVTYMLEGQFQHEDFAGHKGTIGPGDLQWMTAGRGIVHTEMPVKAHAPAHGLQLWINLPMSEKMCEPQYQELLDGQVPRANPQDGVVIKVIAGESHGVSSKVYTRTPTMYLDFKMAPNKTVEQAIPSSYNGFIYGLKGTIFVGEEGVMGKPHQTLVLSEDGTETIKISTKDEEAHFVVITGQPLKEPVVQRGLFVMNSQDEIYEAMADFQRGQNGFERAKGWHSTIALEPSPLPHIPFVPNADHNPDLKAFSRFKADPTSILLQYPRSNVDRIQDFYEIYNPSEKGLWAFGSKAIMSGVAAVSKVFLTFGSYTGVYNMNPFLRILYDSHRTRPILTVTNHTSTADDPLLWGALPWKCYNTPTRTIRYALGAQELCYPNAPVGHFFRFGQIVPIIRGNGVYQPAIDKSINLLRSGRWVHIFPEGKINQTDQLIRLKWGVGRILMEYGGPTISEGGKPMNEVEMPIVVPIYHLGMEDILRLYPNNDSPIFPKLGMPLTIVFGEPIEFGSVMQEYKEGRISEVEARVKMTERVYDALEELKQVALRLHKEQEDRAERDRIALGRWWWIKPVGWGWWKSRDIDMFPKHRDNVKIEEL
;
A
#
# COMPACT_ATOMS: atom_id res chain seq x y z
N MET A 1 -44.54 16.90 16.52
CA MET A 1 -44.07 18.11 15.82
C MET A 1 -42.92 18.68 16.63
N SER A 2 -41.69 18.23 16.39
CA SER A 2 -40.52 18.86 17.01
C SER A 2 -40.30 20.20 16.32
N ALA A 3 -40.03 21.22 17.12
CA ALA A 3 -39.75 22.56 16.64
C ALA A 3 -38.58 22.52 15.65
N LEU A 4 -38.80 23.04 14.44
CA LEU A 4 -37.75 23.42 13.48
C LEU A 4 -36.71 24.23 14.26
N THR A 5 -35.48 23.73 14.36
CA THR A 5 -34.34 24.53 14.80
C THR A 5 -34.17 25.66 13.78
N LYS A 6 -34.59 26.88 14.16
CA LYS A 6 -34.40 28.08 13.35
C LYS A 6 -32.89 28.31 13.18
N GLY A 7 -32.40 28.23 11.95
CA GLY A 7 -31.02 28.54 11.58
C GLY A 7 -30.67 27.94 10.22
N SER A 8 -29.53 28.32 9.66
CA SER A 8 -28.90 27.65 8.51
C SER A 8 -27.66 26.91 9.01
N ARG A 9 -27.35 25.74 8.42
CA ARG A 9 -26.07 25.08 8.68
C ARG A 9 -24.90 26.03 8.44
N SER A 10 -23.87 25.90 9.27
CA SER A 10 -22.62 26.65 9.17
C SER A 10 -21.54 25.82 8.49
N ILE A 11 -20.41 26.45 8.15
CA ILE A 11 -19.26 25.75 7.58
C ILE A 11 -18.27 25.43 8.69
N ILE A 12 -18.00 24.14 8.91
CA ILE A 12 -17.05 23.68 9.93
C ILE A 12 -15.64 23.47 9.39
N LYS A 13 -15.50 23.32 8.06
CA LYS A 13 -14.22 23.12 7.40
C LYS A 13 -14.28 23.55 5.94
N ALA A 14 -13.21 24.15 5.46
CA ALA A 14 -13.02 24.44 4.04
C ALA A 14 -11.73 23.80 3.54
N VAL A 15 -11.79 23.01 2.47
CA VAL A 15 -10.67 22.23 1.92
C VAL A 15 -10.48 22.59 0.45
N LEU A 16 -9.29 23.04 0.08
CA LEU A 16 -8.95 23.32 -1.32
C LEU A 16 -8.48 22.03 -2.01
N SER A 17 -9.12 21.70 -3.12
CA SER A 17 -8.80 20.53 -3.93
C SER A 17 -7.66 20.87 -4.87
N ARG A 18 -6.58 20.09 -4.79
CA ARG A 18 -5.36 20.35 -5.58
C ARG A 18 -5.31 19.42 -6.79
N PRO A 19 -4.80 19.88 -7.93
CA PRO A 19 -4.67 19.06 -9.13
C PRO A 19 -3.71 17.88 -8.90
N LYS A 20 -4.09 16.71 -9.38
CA LYS A 20 -3.33 15.46 -9.35
C LYS A 20 -3.56 14.68 -10.65
N ILE A 21 -2.65 13.76 -10.96
CA ILE A 21 -2.83 12.81 -12.06
C ILE A 21 -3.30 11.48 -11.48
N ASP A 22 -4.38 10.95 -12.03
CA ASP A 22 -4.89 9.60 -11.76
C ASP A 22 -5.08 8.85 -13.09
N GLY A 23 -5.40 7.55 -13.01
CA GLY A 23 -5.59 6.69 -14.18
C GLY A 23 -4.41 6.77 -15.15
N VAL A 24 -4.74 6.96 -16.43
CA VAL A 24 -3.77 7.30 -17.48
C VAL A 24 -3.95 8.79 -17.82
N ASN A 25 -3.00 9.63 -17.41
CA ASN A 25 -2.97 11.07 -17.75
C ASN A 25 -4.29 11.82 -17.48
N ALA A 26 -5.06 11.41 -16.47
CA ALA A 26 -6.32 12.07 -16.10
C ALA A 26 -6.04 13.11 -15.01
N LEU A 27 -6.25 14.39 -15.33
CA LEU A 27 -6.16 15.47 -14.34
C LEU A 27 -7.42 15.47 -13.47
N VAL A 28 -7.22 15.36 -12.16
CA VAL A 28 -8.30 15.38 -11.16
C VAL A 28 -8.01 16.37 -10.05
N TYR A 29 -9.04 17.04 -9.54
CA TYR A 29 -9.00 17.87 -8.34
C TYR A 29 -9.68 17.09 -7.22
N ARG A 30 -8.89 16.31 -6.48
CA ARG A 30 -9.41 15.48 -5.39
C ARG A 30 -9.76 16.30 -4.17
N SER A 31 -10.98 16.14 -3.70
CA SER A 31 -11.48 16.80 -2.50
C SER A 31 -11.64 15.84 -1.33
N ILE A 32 -12.73 15.09 -1.28
CA ILE A 32 -12.90 13.97 -0.35
C ILE A 32 -12.00 12.83 -0.83
N GLY A 33 -11.36 12.12 0.08
CA GLY A 33 -10.38 11.07 -0.22
C GLY A 33 -8.93 11.56 -0.16
N ASP A 34 -8.69 12.86 0.06
CA ASP A 34 -7.34 13.43 0.23
C ASP A 34 -6.90 13.44 1.70
N THR A 35 -5.63 13.79 1.96
CA THR A 35 -5.05 13.80 3.32
C THR A 35 -5.79 14.72 4.28
N GLU A 36 -6.34 15.84 3.79
CA GLU A 36 -7.08 16.81 4.61
C GLU A 36 -8.53 16.36 4.91
N LEU A 37 -9.13 15.53 4.07
CA LEU A 37 -10.49 15.03 4.24
C LEU A 37 -10.58 13.59 3.69
N ARG A 38 -10.02 12.65 4.45
CA ARG A 38 -9.83 11.25 3.99
C ARG A 38 -11.13 10.55 3.61
N ASN A 39 -12.20 10.85 4.33
CA ASN A 39 -13.58 10.50 4.00
C ASN A 39 -14.50 11.45 4.78
N HIS A 40 -15.78 11.47 4.40
CA HIS A 40 -16.83 12.18 5.11
C HIS A 40 -18.11 11.35 5.02
N ASP A 41 -18.25 10.38 5.94
CA ASP A 41 -19.32 9.39 5.96
C ASP A 41 -20.69 9.99 5.55
N PRO A 42 -21.35 9.48 4.49
CA PRO A 42 -21.06 8.25 3.74
C PRO A 42 -20.15 8.40 2.51
N PHE A 43 -19.54 9.56 2.29
CA PHE A 43 -18.76 9.87 1.10
C PHE A 43 -17.30 9.43 1.26
N LEU A 44 -16.80 8.70 0.27
CA LEU A 44 -15.46 8.11 0.29
C LEU A 44 -14.46 8.92 -0.54
N MET A 45 -14.93 9.48 -1.66
CA MET A 45 -14.10 10.24 -2.60
C MET A 45 -14.96 11.21 -3.39
N LEU A 46 -14.41 12.38 -3.71
CA LEU A 46 -14.94 13.26 -4.75
C LEU A 46 -13.79 13.78 -5.59
N ASP A 47 -13.84 13.52 -6.88
CA ASP A 47 -12.94 14.10 -7.88
C ASP A 47 -13.74 14.97 -8.86
N GLU A 48 -13.26 16.18 -9.10
CA GLU A 48 -13.54 16.91 -10.34
C GLU A 48 -12.47 16.52 -11.36
N PHE A 49 -12.86 15.83 -12.42
CA PHE A 49 -11.93 15.37 -13.46
C PHE A 49 -12.03 16.26 -14.69
N ASN A 50 -10.89 16.54 -15.33
CA ASN A 50 -10.79 17.16 -16.63
C ASN A 50 -9.80 16.36 -17.48
N VAL A 51 -10.32 15.44 -18.30
CA VAL A 51 -9.55 14.39 -18.95
C VAL A 51 -9.53 14.60 -20.45
N ASP A 52 -8.34 14.82 -20.99
CA ASP A 52 -8.12 14.93 -22.43
C ASP A 52 -8.21 13.56 -23.12
N LYS A 53 -8.39 13.54 -24.44
CA LYS A 53 -8.62 12.35 -25.28
C LYS A 53 -7.56 11.24 -25.18
N ASP A 54 -6.36 11.60 -24.75
CA ASP A 54 -5.20 10.69 -24.59
C ASP A 54 -5.08 10.15 -23.16
N GLY A 55 -6.00 10.54 -22.28
CA GLY A 55 -6.13 10.02 -20.92
C GLY A 55 -7.39 9.20 -20.69
N GLY A 56 -7.63 8.79 -19.45
CA GLY A 56 -8.82 8.05 -19.04
C GLY A 56 -8.56 7.08 -17.90
N PHE A 57 -9.57 6.28 -17.59
CA PHE A 57 -9.56 5.26 -16.56
C PHE A 57 -9.72 3.88 -17.22
N PRO A 58 -8.60 3.21 -17.58
CA PRO A 58 -8.66 1.88 -18.21
C PRO A 58 -9.23 0.84 -17.25
N ASP A 59 -9.37 -0.41 -17.71
CA ASP A 59 -9.94 -1.54 -16.96
C ASP A 59 -9.50 -1.60 -15.49
N HIS A 60 -10.45 -1.41 -14.58
CA HIS A 60 -10.21 -1.40 -13.15
C HIS A 60 -11.41 -1.94 -12.35
N PRO A 61 -11.19 -2.60 -11.20
CA PRO A 61 -12.26 -3.17 -10.39
C PRO A 61 -12.84 -2.20 -9.36
N HIS A 62 -14.08 -2.41 -8.89
CA HIS A 62 -14.62 -1.82 -7.65
C HIS A 62 -15.39 -2.88 -6.82
N ARG A 63 -15.44 -2.73 -5.49
CA ARG A 63 -16.31 -3.52 -4.59
C ARG A 63 -16.71 -2.73 -3.34
N GLY A 64 -17.98 -2.86 -2.95
CA GLY A 64 -18.50 -2.45 -1.64
C GLY A 64 -19.03 -1.02 -1.55
N PHE A 65 -19.15 -0.30 -2.65
CA PHE A 65 -19.65 1.08 -2.69
C PHE A 65 -20.30 1.39 -4.06
N GLU A 66 -20.76 2.63 -4.22
CA GLU A 66 -21.32 3.14 -5.47
C GLU A 66 -20.43 4.24 -6.06
N THR A 67 -20.31 4.30 -7.39
CA THR A 67 -19.73 5.45 -8.09
C THR A 67 -20.83 6.23 -8.80
N VAL A 68 -20.74 7.55 -8.72
CA VAL A 68 -21.68 8.47 -9.38
C VAL A 68 -20.88 9.38 -10.29
N THR A 69 -21.05 9.20 -11.59
CA THR A 69 -20.43 10.01 -12.64
C THR A 69 -21.44 11.03 -13.15
N TYR A 70 -21.11 12.31 -13.01
CA TYR A 70 -21.91 13.42 -13.52
C TYR A 70 -21.07 14.29 -14.45
N MET A 71 -21.49 14.38 -15.71
CA MET A 71 -20.74 15.08 -16.75
C MET A 71 -21.12 16.57 -16.82
N LEU A 72 -20.13 17.45 -16.83
CA LEU A 72 -20.31 18.90 -16.99
C LEU A 72 -20.12 19.31 -18.45
N GLU A 73 -19.04 18.85 -19.08
CA GLU A 73 -18.69 19.09 -20.48
C GLU A 73 -17.99 17.86 -21.09
N GLY A 74 -17.92 17.77 -22.42
CA GLY A 74 -17.34 16.60 -23.10
C GLY A 74 -18.18 15.33 -22.91
N GLN A 75 -17.58 14.16 -23.19
CA GLN A 75 -18.27 12.87 -23.08
C GLN A 75 -17.33 11.76 -22.60
N PHE A 76 -17.86 10.83 -21.81
CA PHE A 76 -17.21 9.56 -21.48
C PHE A 76 -17.92 8.37 -22.11
N GLN A 77 -17.16 7.40 -22.60
CA GLN A 77 -17.62 6.05 -22.87
C GLN A 77 -17.27 5.15 -21.69
N HIS A 78 -18.17 4.22 -21.37
CA HIS A 78 -17.90 3.18 -20.37
C HIS A 78 -18.22 1.80 -20.93
N GLU A 79 -17.50 0.79 -20.43
CA GLU A 79 -17.68 -0.62 -20.76
C GLU A 79 -17.35 -1.46 -19.53
N ASP A 80 -18.15 -2.49 -19.24
CA ASP A 80 -17.91 -3.42 -18.13
C ASP A 80 -17.73 -4.88 -18.58
N PHE A 81 -17.22 -5.69 -17.67
CA PHE A 81 -17.01 -7.13 -17.86
C PHE A 81 -18.29 -7.97 -17.98
N ALA A 82 -19.46 -7.38 -17.79
CA ALA A 82 -20.76 -7.99 -17.96
C ALA A 82 -21.35 -7.69 -19.35
N GLY A 83 -20.69 -6.84 -20.13
CA GLY A 83 -21.07 -6.43 -21.48
C GLY A 83 -21.93 -5.16 -21.51
N HIS A 84 -22.15 -4.50 -20.37
CA HIS A 84 -22.83 -3.20 -20.32
C HIS A 84 -21.89 -2.12 -20.84
N LYS A 85 -22.41 -1.24 -21.69
CA LYS A 85 -21.64 -0.15 -22.29
C LYS A 85 -22.55 1.01 -22.66
N GLY A 86 -22.00 2.21 -22.64
CA GLY A 86 -22.74 3.42 -22.94
C GLY A 86 -21.85 4.63 -23.13
N THR A 87 -22.48 5.77 -23.37
CA THR A 87 -21.82 7.07 -23.47
C THR A 87 -22.59 8.05 -22.60
N ILE A 88 -21.86 8.76 -21.74
CA ILE A 88 -22.37 9.76 -20.81
C ILE A 88 -21.92 11.12 -21.32
N GLY A 89 -22.86 11.97 -21.73
CA GLY A 89 -22.60 13.31 -22.25
C GLY A 89 -22.96 14.43 -21.26
N PRO A 90 -22.84 15.71 -21.67
CA PRO A 90 -23.01 16.85 -20.77
C PRO A 90 -24.38 16.87 -20.10
N GLY A 91 -24.39 16.86 -18.77
CA GLY A 91 -25.59 16.83 -17.93
C GLY A 91 -26.17 15.43 -17.70
N ASP A 92 -25.64 14.40 -18.34
CA ASP A 92 -26.01 13.01 -18.10
C ASP A 92 -25.40 12.50 -16.78
N LEU A 93 -26.02 11.45 -16.25
CA LEU A 93 -25.68 10.82 -14.98
C LEU A 93 -25.54 9.31 -15.18
N GLN A 94 -24.50 8.73 -14.58
CA GLN A 94 -24.43 7.31 -14.28
C GLN A 94 -24.30 7.10 -12.77
N TRP A 95 -25.22 6.37 -12.17
CA TRP A 95 -25.15 5.89 -10.79
C TRP A 95 -24.91 4.38 -10.81
N MET A 96 -23.68 3.97 -10.54
CA MET A 96 -23.26 2.58 -10.58
C MET A 96 -23.10 2.04 -9.16
N THR A 97 -23.94 1.10 -8.77
CA THR A 97 -23.75 0.28 -7.59
C THR A 97 -22.74 -0.83 -7.93
N ALA A 98 -21.52 -0.80 -7.36
CA ALA A 98 -20.54 -1.85 -7.62
C ALA A 98 -20.84 -3.16 -6.86
N GLY A 99 -21.43 -3.05 -5.66
CA GLY A 99 -21.81 -4.20 -4.85
C GLY A 99 -20.67 -5.20 -4.68
N ARG A 100 -20.94 -6.49 -4.92
CA ARG A 100 -19.97 -7.58 -4.79
C ARG A 100 -18.82 -7.56 -5.79
N GLY A 101 -18.82 -6.69 -6.81
CA GLY A 101 -17.71 -6.61 -7.73
C GLY A 101 -18.12 -6.21 -9.14
N ILE A 102 -17.40 -5.24 -9.69
CA ILE A 102 -17.46 -4.88 -11.10
C ILE A 102 -16.06 -4.60 -11.61
N VAL A 103 -15.78 -4.90 -12.88
CA VAL A 103 -14.59 -4.43 -13.59
C VAL A 103 -15.08 -3.63 -14.79
N HIS A 104 -14.62 -2.39 -14.92
CA HIS A 104 -15.07 -1.48 -15.96
C HIS A 104 -13.97 -0.51 -16.39
N THR A 105 -14.23 0.24 -17.44
CA THR A 105 -13.40 1.33 -17.93
C THR A 105 -14.24 2.57 -18.20
N GLU A 106 -13.64 3.75 -18.10
CA GLU A 106 -14.26 5.06 -18.36
C GLU A 106 -13.26 5.90 -19.18
N MET A 107 -13.55 6.11 -20.47
CA MET A 107 -12.61 6.69 -21.44
C MET A 107 -13.24 7.88 -22.18
N PRO A 108 -12.51 9.00 -22.36
CA PRO A 108 -13.03 10.18 -23.05
C PRO A 108 -13.29 9.88 -24.52
N VAL A 109 -14.41 10.39 -25.04
CA VAL A 109 -14.72 10.21 -26.47
C VAL A 109 -13.84 11.15 -27.29
N LYS A 110 -12.92 10.57 -28.09
CA LYS A 110 -11.87 11.30 -28.82
C LYS A 110 -12.35 12.43 -29.74
N ALA A 111 -13.58 12.37 -30.22
CA ALA A 111 -14.15 13.35 -31.14
C ALA A 111 -14.72 14.60 -30.44
N HIS A 112 -14.69 14.65 -29.11
CA HIS A 112 -15.29 15.72 -28.31
C HIS A 112 -14.24 16.53 -27.54
N ALA A 113 -14.71 17.61 -26.90
CA ALA A 113 -13.92 18.34 -25.91
C ALA A 113 -13.46 17.40 -24.77
N PRO A 114 -12.39 17.76 -24.03
CA PRO A 114 -12.00 17.05 -22.83
C PRO A 114 -13.21 16.73 -21.94
N ALA A 115 -13.25 15.50 -21.41
CA ALA A 115 -14.31 15.08 -20.52
C ALA A 115 -14.12 15.80 -19.18
N HIS A 116 -15.04 16.70 -18.85
CA HIS A 116 -15.05 17.44 -17.59
C HIS A 116 -16.27 17.04 -16.78
N GLY A 117 -16.08 16.60 -15.55
CA GLY A 117 -17.17 16.07 -14.73
C GLY A 117 -16.77 15.81 -13.29
N LEU A 118 -17.71 15.20 -12.56
CA LEU A 118 -17.57 14.84 -11.15
C LEU A 118 -17.72 13.32 -10.99
N GLN A 119 -16.79 12.70 -10.24
CA GLN A 119 -16.87 11.32 -9.78
C GLN A 119 -17.01 11.31 -8.26
N LEU A 120 -18.17 10.92 -7.75
CA LEU A 120 -18.45 10.76 -6.32
C LEU A 120 -18.49 9.28 -5.96
N TRP A 121 -17.82 8.90 -4.87
CA TRP A 121 -17.95 7.56 -4.29
C TRP A 121 -18.79 7.62 -3.03
N ILE A 122 -19.86 6.83 -2.99
CA ILE A 122 -20.80 6.74 -1.87
C ILE A 122 -20.70 5.34 -1.28
N ASN A 123 -20.36 5.25 0.00
CA ASN A 123 -20.25 3.98 0.70
C ASN A 123 -21.61 3.27 0.76
N LEU A 124 -21.61 1.94 0.65
CA LEU A 124 -22.81 1.13 0.90
C LEU A 124 -22.84 0.66 2.36
N PRO A 125 -24.04 0.49 2.97
CA PRO A 125 -24.18 -0.18 4.26
C PRO A 125 -23.60 -1.60 4.19
N MET A 126 -23.07 -2.11 5.30
CA MET A 126 -22.46 -3.44 5.41
C MET A 126 -23.34 -4.54 4.80
N SER A 127 -24.64 -4.48 5.07
CA SER A 127 -25.64 -5.43 4.56
C SER A 127 -25.81 -5.43 3.04
N GLU A 128 -25.41 -4.37 2.35
CA GLU A 128 -25.58 -4.20 0.90
C GLU A 128 -24.27 -4.26 0.11
N LYS A 129 -23.09 -4.29 0.77
CA LYS A 129 -21.79 -4.33 0.10
C LYS A 129 -21.59 -5.50 -0.86
N MET A 130 -22.34 -6.58 -0.67
CA MET A 130 -22.28 -7.79 -1.50
C MET A 130 -23.51 -7.98 -2.41
N CYS A 131 -24.31 -6.93 -2.62
CA CYS A 131 -25.42 -6.99 -3.57
C CYS A 131 -24.93 -7.13 -5.02
N GLU A 132 -25.83 -7.50 -5.93
CA GLU A 132 -25.58 -7.49 -7.37
C GLU A 132 -25.23 -6.08 -7.86
N PRO A 133 -24.24 -5.92 -8.77
CA PRO A 133 -23.99 -4.65 -9.41
C PRO A 133 -25.23 -4.13 -10.16
N GLN A 134 -25.44 -2.82 -10.16
CA GLN A 134 -26.58 -2.19 -10.82
C GLN A 134 -26.20 -0.82 -11.42
N TYR A 135 -26.81 -0.48 -12.55
CA TYR A 135 -26.73 0.85 -13.15
C TYR A 135 -28.08 1.59 -13.09
N GLN A 136 -28.02 2.89 -12.83
CA GLN A 136 -29.10 3.84 -13.10
C GLN A 136 -28.52 4.98 -13.92
N GLU A 137 -28.90 5.05 -15.20
CA GLU A 137 -28.39 6.04 -16.14
C GLU A 137 -29.51 6.98 -16.56
N LEU A 138 -29.27 8.28 -16.45
CA LEU A 138 -30.22 9.32 -16.83
C LEU A 138 -29.57 10.28 -17.81
N LEU A 139 -30.23 10.49 -18.94
CA LEU A 139 -29.85 11.58 -19.84
C LEU A 139 -30.25 12.93 -19.23
N ASP A 140 -29.58 14.01 -19.63
CA ASP A 140 -29.79 15.36 -19.08
C ASP A 140 -31.27 15.80 -19.12
N GLY A 141 -31.98 15.47 -20.19
CA GLY A 141 -33.41 15.79 -20.35
C GLY A 141 -34.33 15.01 -19.39
N GLN A 142 -33.83 13.95 -18.75
CA GLN A 142 -34.53 13.14 -17.76
C GLN A 142 -34.21 13.54 -16.32
N VAL A 143 -33.18 14.37 -16.10
CA VAL A 143 -32.82 14.89 -14.78
C VAL A 143 -33.72 16.10 -14.47
N PRO A 144 -34.57 16.02 -13.43
CA PRO A 144 -35.52 17.07 -13.14
C PRO A 144 -34.83 18.34 -12.61
N ARG A 145 -35.44 19.51 -12.87
CA ARG A 145 -34.90 20.82 -12.51
C ARG A 145 -35.89 21.60 -11.67
N ALA A 146 -35.46 22.04 -10.49
CA ALA A 146 -36.18 23.02 -9.69
C ALA A 146 -35.73 24.44 -10.08
N ASN A 147 -36.68 25.38 -10.10
CA ASN A 147 -36.42 26.80 -10.34
C ASN A 147 -37.07 27.60 -9.19
N PRO A 148 -36.40 27.68 -8.03
CA PRO A 148 -36.97 28.35 -6.84
C PRO A 148 -37.34 29.81 -7.08
N GLN A 149 -36.58 30.48 -7.95
CA GLN A 149 -36.75 31.86 -8.35
C GLN A 149 -36.00 32.15 -9.65
N ASP A 150 -36.30 33.27 -10.29
CA ASP A 150 -35.60 33.72 -11.49
C ASP A 150 -34.08 33.83 -11.27
N GLY A 151 -33.31 33.20 -12.16
CA GLY A 151 -31.85 33.18 -12.10
C GLY A 151 -31.26 32.12 -11.16
N VAL A 152 -32.07 31.21 -10.60
CA VAL A 152 -31.59 30.04 -9.85
C VAL A 152 -32.15 28.77 -10.48
N VAL A 153 -31.26 27.93 -10.98
CA VAL A 153 -31.61 26.62 -11.56
C VAL A 153 -30.90 25.54 -10.74
N ILE A 154 -31.66 24.55 -10.29
CA ILE A 154 -31.15 23.42 -9.50
C ILE A 154 -31.49 22.13 -10.25
N LYS A 155 -30.49 21.42 -10.75
CA LYS A 155 -30.70 20.03 -11.22
C LYS A 155 -30.73 19.10 -10.01
N VAL A 156 -31.77 18.30 -9.91
CA VAL A 156 -31.98 17.36 -8.80
C VAL A 156 -31.48 15.98 -9.25
N ILE A 157 -30.18 15.73 -9.07
CA ILE A 157 -29.53 14.45 -9.44
C ILE A 157 -30.08 13.33 -8.54
N ALA A 158 -30.11 13.57 -7.23
CA ALA A 158 -30.74 12.69 -6.24
C ALA A 158 -31.38 13.50 -5.11
N GLY A 159 -32.41 12.94 -4.47
CA GLY A 159 -33.17 13.62 -3.42
C GLY A 159 -34.26 14.55 -3.96
N GLU A 160 -34.49 15.66 -3.26
CA GLU A 160 -35.55 16.62 -3.57
C GLU A 160 -35.06 18.06 -3.38
N SER A 161 -35.53 18.97 -4.24
CA SER A 161 -35.38 20.41 -4.06
C SER A 161 -36.66 21.12 -4.47
N HIS A 162 -37.21 21.94 -3.57
CA HIS A 162 -38.35 22.82 -3.84
C HIS A 162 -39.55 22.10 -4.49
N GLY A 163 -39.92 20.91 -3.97
CA GLY A 163 -41.03 20.10 -4.45
C GLY A 163 -40.76 19.31 -5.74
N VAL A 164 -39.51 19.30 -6.21
CA VAL A 164 -39.07 18.52 -7.37
C VAL A 164 -38.13 17.41 -6.90
N SER A 165 -38.50 16.15 -7.15
CA SER A 165 -37.75 14.98 -6.68
C SER A 165 -37.14 14.19 -7.83
N SER A 166 -35.96 13.62 -7.62
CA SER A 166 -35.31 12.70 -8.56
C SER A 166 -35.97 11.31 -8.54
N LYS A 167 -35.85 10.58 -9.65
CA LYS A 167 -36.23 9.16 -9.75
C LYS A 167 -35.08 8.20 -9.42
N VAL A 168 -33.87 8.72 -9.17
CA VAL A 168 -32.72 7.90 -8.80
C VAL A 168 -32.96 7.28 -7.42
N TYR A 169 -32.88 5.96 -7.36
CA TYR A 169 -32.90 5.20 -6.12
C TYR A 169 -31.52 5.23 -5.46
N THR A 170 -31.46 5.71 -4.22
CA THR A 170 -30.21 5.80 -3.45
C THR A 170 -30.21 4.76 -2.33
N ARG A 171 -29.36 3.74 -2.44
CA ARG A 171 -29.19 2.69 -1.42
C ARG A 171 -28.75 3.26 -0.08
N THR A 172 -27.69 4.07 -0.14
CA THR A 172 -27.34 4.99 0.93
C THR A 172 -28.11 6.29 0.69
N PRO A 173 -29.06 6.67 1.56
CA PRO A 173 -29.90 7.84 1.34
C PRO A 173 -29.06 9.10 1.09
N THR A 174 -29.19 9.68 -0.11
CA THR A 174 -28.32 10.75 -0.61
C THR A 174 -29.14 11.81 -1.35
N MET A 175 -28.80 13.08 -1.12
CA MET A 175 -29.24 14.22 -1.90
C MET A 175 -28.02 14.80 -2.64
N TYR A 176 -28.14 14.94 -3.95
CA TYR A 176 -27.11 15.48 -4.82
C TYR A 176 -27.77 16.49 -5.76
N LEU A 177 -27.39 17.76 -5.60
CA LEU A 177 -27.97 18.89 -6.31
C LEU A 177 -26.88 19.67 -7.04
N ASP A 178 -27.11 20.01 -8.31
CA ASP A 178 -26.25 20.89 -9.11
C ASP A 178 -26.91 22.26 -9.28
N PHE A 179 -26.29 23.29 -8.71
CA PHE A 179 -26.79 24.65 -8.65
C PHE A 179 -26.10 25.55 -9.67
N LYS A 180 -26.91 26.29 -10.44
CA LYS A 180 -26.46 27.48 -11.19
C LYS A 180 -27.23 28.69 -10.68
N MET A 181 -26.51 29.68 -10.18
CA MET A 181 -27.07 30.89 -9.56
C MET A 181 -26.52 32.16 -10.23
N ALA A 182 -27.42 33.03 -10.67
CA ALA A 182 -27.09 34.37 -11.15
C ALA A 182 -26.55 35.26 -10.00
N PRO A 183 -25.91 36.40 -10.31
CA PRO A 183 -25.49 37.39 -9.31
C PRO A 183 -26.65 37.87 -8.43
N ASN A 184 -26.33 38.23 -7.18
CA ASN A 184 -27.24 38.82 -6.19
C ASN A 184 -28.48 37.96 -5.90
N LYS A 185 -28.31 36.64 -5.80
CA LYS A 185 -29.36 35.69 -5.46
C LYS A 185 -29.09 35.05 -4.11
N THR A 186 -30.15 34.68 -3.40
CA THR A 186 -30.10 33.90 -2.16
C THR A 186 -31.12 32.80 -2.23
N VAL A 187 -30.72 31.57 -1.90
CA VAL A 187 -31.59 30.40 -1.84
C VAL A 187 -31.41 29.70 -0.50
N GLU A 188 -32.51 29.17 0.03
CA GLU A 188 -32.49 28.26 1.19
C GLU A 188 -32.85 26.86 0.69
N GLN A 189 -31.93 25.92 0.86
CA GLN A 189 -32.15 24.52 0.49
C GLN A 189 -32.46 23.72 1.75
N ALA A 190 -33.60 23.03 1.76
CA ALA A 190 -33.92 22.07 2.80
C ALA A 190 -32.99 20.84 2.70
N ILE A 191 -32.47 20.39 3.83
CA ILE A 191 -31.59 19.23 3.95
C ILE A 191 -32.06 18.40 5.15
N PRO A 192 -32.11 17.06 5.06
CA PRO A 192 -32.48 16.24 6.21
C PRO A 192 -31.56 16.49 7.41
N SER A 193 -32.13 16.68 8.59
CA SER A 193 -31.38 16.94 9.84
C SER A 193 -30.35 15.86 10.16
N SER A 194 -30.63 14.61 9.77
CA SER A 194 -29.77 13.45 10.02
C SER A 194 -28.58 13.32 9.05
N TYR A 195 -28.51 14.12 7.99
CA TYR A 195 -27.49 13.94 6.96
C TYR A 195 -26.20 14.70 7.29
N ASN A 196 -25.07 14.10 6.94
CA ASN A 196 -23.79 14.77 6.76
C ASN A 196 -23.77 15.43 5.37
N GLY A 197 -22.91 16.43 5.15
CA GLY A 197 -22.95 17.12 3.87
C GLY A 197 -21.87 18.16 3.64
N PHE A 198 -21.73 18.51 2.37
CA PHE A 198 -20.74 19.47 1.91
C PHE A 198 -21.20 20.17 0.62
N ILE A 199 -20.53 21.28 0.31
CA ILE A 199 -20.70 22.04 -0.95
C ILE A 199 -19.37 22.04 -1.69
N TYR A 200 -19.39 21.77 -2.99
CA TYR A 200 -18.19 21.85 -3.84
C TYR A 200 -18.36 22.94 -4.91
N GLY A 201 -17.47 23.93 -4.91
CA GLY A 201 -17.50 25.04 -5.87
C GLY A 201 -16.86 24.67 -7.22
N LEU A 202 -17.55 24.95 -8.33
CA LEU A 202 -17.06 24.73 -9.71
C LEU A 202 -16.69 26.04 -10.39
N LYS A 203 -17.53 27.07 -10.25
CA LYS A 203 -17.32 28.40 -10.86
C LYS A 203 -17.88 29.49 -9.95
N GLY A 204 -17.22 30.64 -9.94
CA GLY A 204 -17.62 31.82 -9.16
C GLY A 204 -17.55 31.60 -7.66
N THR A 205 -18.02 32.60 -6.92
CA THR A 205 -17.96 32.64 -5.47
C THR A 205 -19.35 32.54 -4.84
N ILE A 206 -19.47 31.73 -3.80
CA ILE A 206 -20.69 31.61 -2.99
C ILE A 206 -20.44 32.04 -1.55
N PHE A 207 -21.51 32.41 -0.85
CA PHE A 207 -21.50 32.74 0.57
C PHE A 207 -22.51 31.85 1.29
N VAL A 208 -22.04 31.09 2.27
CA VAL A 208 -22.78 29.97 2.86
C VAL A 208 -23.03 30.19 4.35
N GLY A 209 -24.24 29.85 4.81
CA GLY A 209 -24.67 30.02 6.19
C GLY A 209 -25.00 31.47 6.55
N GLU A 210 -25.44 31.70 7.79
CA GLU A 210 -25.77 33.05 8.25
C GLU A 210 -24.54 33.97 8.36
N GLU A 211 -23.38 33.39 8.62
CA GLU A 211 -22.10 34.12 8.68
C GLU A 211 -21.58 34.51 7.29
N GLY A 212 -22.14 33.94 6.22
CA GLY A 212 -21.71 34.20 4.85
C GLY A 212 -20.28 33.75 4.59
N VAL A 213 -19.93 32.51 4.98
CA VAL A 213 -18.61 31.94 4.73
C VAL A 213 -18.39 31.82 3.23
N MET A 214 -17.32 32.42 2.73
CA MET A 214 -17.02 32.48 1.32
C MET A 214 -16.45 31.14 0.81
N GLY A 215 -17.09 30.57 -0.21
CA GLY A 215 -16.62 29.40 -0.97
C GLY A 215 -16.12 29.78 -2.35
N LYS A 216 -15.00 29.19 -2.78
CA LYS A 216 -14.36 29.42 -4.08
C LYS A 216 -14.40 28.17 -4.98
N PRO A 217 -14.09 28.30 -6.28
CA PRO A 217 -13.89 27.14 -7.14
C PRO A 217 -12.85 26.16 -6.60
N HIS A 218 -13.06 24.87 -6.86
CA HIS A 218 -12.27 23.73 -6.39
C HIS A 218 -12.20 23.57 -4.86
N GLN A 219 -13.09 24.23 -4.11
CA GLN A 219 -13.13 24.16 -2.66
C GLN A 219 -14.33 23.35 -2.18
N THR A 220 -14.10 22.43 -1.25
CA THR A 220 -15.16 21.77 -0.47
C THR A 220 -15.40 22.53 0.82
N LEU A 221 -16.64 22.90 1.08
CA LEU A 221 -17.13 23.46 2.33
C LEU A 221 -17.95 22.39 3.07
N VAL A 222 -17.43 21.87 4.17
CA VAL A 222 -18.10 20.87 5.02
C VAL A 222 -19.12 21.55 5.91
N LEU A 223 -20.36 21.05 5.89
CA LEU A 223 -21.49 21.60 6.66
C LEU A 223 -21.44 21.13 8.12
N SER A 224 -22.02 21.91 9.03
CA SER A 224 -22.20 21.51 10.43
C SER A 224 -23.09 20.26 10.57
N GLU A 225 -22.88 19.47 11.63
CA GLU A 225 -23.65 18.26 11.94
C GLU A 225 -24.58 18.50 13.16
N ASP A 226 -25.17 19.69 13.23
CA ASP A 226 -25.96 20.17 14.38
C ASP A 226 -27.47 19.87 14.31
N GLY A 227 -27.90 19.15 13.28
CA GLY A 227 -29.31 18.81 13.05
C GLY A 227 -30.14 19.93 12.42
N THR A 228 -29.54 21.04 12.01
CA THR A 228 -30.24 22.10 11.28
C THR A 228 -30.69 21.61 9.90
N GLU A 229 -31.93 21.92 9.52
CA GLU A 229 -32.62 21.35 8.36
C GLU A 229 -32.54 22.21 7.09
N THR A 230 -31.77 23.30 7.12
CA THR A 230 -31.61 24.18 5.96
C THR A 230 -30.16 24.61 5.78
N ILE A 231 -29.82 24.94 4.53
CA ILE A 231 -28.58 25.64 4.19
C ILE A 231 -28.90 26.83 3.31
N LYS A 232 -28.48 28.02 3.76
CA LYS A 232 -28.60 29.28 3.05
C LYS A 232 -27.35 29.53 2.22
N ILE A 233 -27.56 29.82 0.94
CA ILE A 233 -26.48 30.05 -0.02
C ILE A 233 -26.80 31.31 -0.80
N SER A 234 -25.85 32.22 -0.91
CA SER A 234 -26.00 33.45 -1.68
C SER A 234 -24.83 33.72 -2.62
N THR A 235 -25.11 34.48 -3.67
CA THR A 235 -24.16 35.03 -4.63
C THR A 235 -24.12 36.56 -4.49
N LYS A 236 -23.01 37.17 -4.90
CA LYS A 236 -22.85 38.62 -4.96
C LYS A 236 -22.70 39.07 -6.40
N ASP A 237 -21.53 39.56 -6.78
CA ASP A 237 -21.32 40.28 -8.05
C ASP A 237 -21.11 39.38 -9.27
N GLU A 238 -21.03 38.07 -9.09
CA GLU A 238 -20.82 37.09 -10.17
C GLU A 238 -21.80 35.91 -10.09
N GLU A 239 -21.97 35.22 -11.21
CA GLU A 239 -22.68 33.94 -11.25
C GLU A 239 -21.85 32.85 -10.57
N ALA A 240 -22.53 31.86 -10.01
CA ALA A 240 -21.88 30.71 -9.38
C ALA A 240 -22.44 29.38 -9.89
N HIS A 241 -21.56 28.40 -10.00
CA HIS A 241 -21.86 27.00 -10.30
C HIS A 241 -21.22 26.13 -9.23
N PHE A 242 -22.00 25.33 -8.54
CA PHE A 242 -21.53 24.50 -7.44
C PHE A 242 -22.49 23.34 -7.21
N VAL A 243 -22.06 22.32 -6.47
CA VAL A 243 -22.91 21.20 -6.08
C VAL A 243 -23.10 21.15 -4.57
N VAL A 244 -24.30 20.76 -4.13
CA VAL A 244 -24.63 20.48 -2.73
C VAL A 244 -24.88 18.98 -2.62
N ILE A 245 -24.09 18.31 -1.78
CA ILE A 245 -24.14 16.86 -1.60
C ILE A 245 -24.33 16.57 -0.11
N THR A 246 -25.39 15.86 0.23
CA THR A 246 -25.69 15.46 1.62
C THR A 246 -26.15 14.00 1.65
N GLY A 247 -25.84 13.26 2.71
CA GLY A 247 -26.16 11.84 2.79
C GLY A 247 -26.24 11.34 4.22
N GLN A 248 -27.01 10.28 4.42
CA GLN A 248 -27.14 9.66 5.73
C GLN A 248 -25.82 8.98 6.12
N PRO A 249 -25.17 9.38 7.23
CA PRO A 249 -23.97 8.71 7.70
C PRO A 249 -24.32 7.28 8.11
N LEU A 250 -23.50 6.33 7.66
CA LEU A 250 -23.69 4.91 7.95
C LEU A 250 -23.29 4.58 9.39
N LYS A 251 -22.31 5.31 9.94
CA LYS A 251 -21.74 5.05 11.27
C LYS A 251 -21.21 3.63 11.43
N GLU A 252 -20.71 3.07 10.33
CA GLU A 252 -20.06 1.77 10.26
C GLU A 252 -18.55 1.92 10.06
N PRO A 253 -17.75 0.91 10.43
CA PRO A 253 -16.33 0.90 10.10
C PRO A 253 -16.10 1.02 8.58
N VAL A 254 -15.10 1.80 8.18
CA VAL A 254 -14.68 1.98 6.78
C VAL A 254 -13.22 1.56 6.66
N VAL A 255 -12.97 0.45 5.96
CA VAL A 255 -11.64 -0.01 5.60
C VAL A 255 -11.51 0.08 4.08
N GLN A 256 -10.67 0.98 3.61
CA GLN A 256 -10.44 1.21 2.18
C GLN A 256 -9.03 0.78 1.77
N ARG A 257 -8.93 0.05 0.67
CA ARG A 257 -7.65 -0.26 0.03
C ARG A 257 -7.78 -0.15 -1.48
N GLY A 258 -7.34 0.98 -2.02
CA GLY A 258 -7.50 1.29 -3.44
C GLY A 258 -8.98 1.32 -3.80
N LEU A 259 -9.37 0.41 -4.69
CA LEU A 259 -10.70 0.34 -5.29
C LEU A 259 -11.67 -0.61 -4.55
N PHE A 260 -11.29 -1.09 -3.36
CA PHE A 260 -12.13 -1.92 -2.51
C PHE A 260 -12.40 -1.19 -1.19
N VAL A 261 -13.67 -1.12 -0.80
CA VAL A 261 -14.10 -0.46 0.45
C VAL A 261 -15.08 -1.35 1.19
N MET A 262 -14.61 -1.95 2.29
CA MET A 262 -15.37 -2.89 3.11
C MET A 262 -15.42 -2.41 4.57
N ASN A 263 -16.04 -3.18 5.46
CA ASN A 263 -16.15 -2.83 6.87
C ASN A 263 -15.03 -3.45 7.72
N SER A 264 -14.38 -4.51 7.25
CA SER A 264 -13.24 -5.11 7.94
C SER A 264 -12.02 -5.27 7.04
N GLN A 265 -10.88 -5.47 7.68
CA GLN A 265 -9.63 -5.72 6.97
C GLN A 265 -9.65 -7.10 6.27
N ASP A 266 -10.37 -8.07 6.82
CA ASP A 266 -10.54 -9.41 6.26
C ASP A 266 -11.39 -9.37 4.98
N GLU A 267 -12.51 -8.65 5.00
CA GLU A 267 -13.34 -8.42 3.83
C GLU A 267 -12.56 -7.74 2.69
N ILE A 268 -11.64 -6.82 3.01
CA ILE A 268 -10.74 -6.23 2.00
C ILE A 268 -9.83 -7.29 1.39
N TYR A 269 -9.30 -8.23 2.17
CA TYR A 269 -8.45 -9.28 1.62
C TYR A 269 -9.24 -10.31 0.81
N GLU A 270 -10.45 -10.64 1.23
CA GLU A 270 -11.40 -11.45 0.46
C GLU A 270 -11.72 -10.76 -0.88
N ALA A 271 -12.02 -9.45 -0.88
CA ALA A 271 -12.21 -8.66 -2.10
C ALA A 271 -11.03 -8.76 -3.08
N MET A 272 -9.81 -8.58 -2.57
CA MET A 272 -8.60 -8.70 -3.39
C MET A 272 -8.40 -10.12 -3.92
N ALA A 273 -8.61 -11.15 -3.09
CA ALA A 273 -8.44 -12.55 -3.47
C ALA A 273 -9.50 -12.99 -4.49
N ASP A 274 -10.73 -12.53 -4.31
CA ASP A 274 -11.85 -12.80 -5.21
C ASP A 274 -11.60 -12.20 -6.60
N PHE A 275 -11.13 -10.95 -6.66
CA PHE A 275 -10.73 -10.32 -7.92
C PHE A 275 -9.58 -11.09 -8.60
N GLN A 276 -8.54 -11.46 -7.86
CA GLN A 276 -7.39 -12.19 -8.40
C GLN A 276 -7.74 -13.58 -8.92
N ARG A 277 -8.65 -14.29 -8.24
CA ARG A 277 -9.09 -15.64 -8.64
C ARG A 277 -10.24 -15.63 -9.65
N GLY A 278 -10.89 -14.49 -9.83
CA GLY A 278 -12.10 -14.35 -10.63
C GLY A 278 -13.25 -15.15 -10.04
N GLN A 279 -13.67 -14.84 -8.81
CA GLN A 279 -14.74 -15.54 -8.10
C GLN A 279 -15.60 -14.56 -7.27
N ASN A 280 -16.74 -15.02 -6.75
CA ASN A 280 -17.62 -14.30 -5.82
C ASN A 280 -17.99 -12.88 -6.30
N GLY A 281 -18.38 -12.75 -7.57
CA GLY A 281 -18.69 -11.49 -8.23
C GLY A 281 -17.66 -11.04 -9.27
N PHE A 282 -16.46 -11.62 -9.29
CA PHE A 282 -15.44 -11.33 -10.30
C PHE A 282 -15.23 -12.45 -11.33
N GLU A 283 -16.18 -13.36 -11.50
CA GLU A 283 -16.08 -14.52 -12.40
C GLU A 283 -15.75 -14.14 -13.84
N ARG A 284 -16.25 -12.98 -14.29
CA ARG A 284 -16.04 -12.46 -15.65
C ARG A 284 -14.76 -11.64 -15.81
N ALA A 285 -14.03 -11.34 -14.73
CA ALA A 285 -12.79 -10.57 -14.81
C ALA A 285 -11.67 -11.33 -15.53
N LYS A 286 -11.69 -12.68 -15.44
CA LYS A 286 -10.63 -13.52 -15.98
C LYS A 286 -10.61 -13.48 -17.51
N GLY A 287 -9.59 -12.83 -18.07
CA GLY A 287 -9.39 -12.71 -19.52
C GLY A 287 -10.30 -11.70 -20.20
N TRP A 288 -11.04 -10.89 -19.44
CA TRP A 288 -11.79 -9.78 -20.00
C TRP A 288 -10.89 -8.56 -20.17
N HIS A 289 -11.00 -7.92 -21.32
CA HIS A 289 -10.41 -6.62 -21.65
C HIS A 289 -11.45 -5.79 -22.37
N SER A 290 -11.56 -4.51 -22.00
CA SER A 290 -12.47 -3.61 -22.70
C SER A 290 -11.99 -3.30 -24.12
N THR A 291 -12.93 -2.93 -24.97
CA THR A 291 -12.66 -2.51 -26.36
C THR A 291 -12.31 -1.04 -26.48
N ILE A 292 -12.69 -0.23 -25.49
CA ILE A 292 -12.55 1.23 -25.49
C ILE A 292 -11.36 1.74 -24.68
N ALA A 293 -10.81 0.94 -23.76
CA ALA A 293 -9.57 1.31 -23.12
C ALA A 293 -8.54 1.59 -24.21
N LEU A 294 -7.75 2.65 -24.02
CA LEU A 294 -6.61 2.89 -24.88
C LEU A 294 -5.77 1.61 -24.87
N GLU A 295 -5.58 0.96 -26.03
CA GLU A 295 -4.43 0.08 -26.21
C GLU A 295 -3.23 0.85 -25.64
N PRO A 296 -2.33 0.23 -24.88
CA PRO A 296 -1.23 0.95 -24.25
C PRO A 296 -0.44 1.66 -25.35
N SER A 297 -0.74 2.94 -25.57
CA SER A 297 -0.05 3.71 -26.59
C SER A 297 1.40 3.76 -26.12
N PRO A 298 2.37 3.47 -26.99
CA PRO A 298 3.73 3.90 -26.71
C PRO A 298 3.65 5.40 -26.43
N LEU A 299 4.24 5.83 -25.30
CA LEU A 299 4.20 7.22 -24.84
C LEU A 299 4.54 8.16 -26.00
N PRO A 300 3.92 9.35 -26.07
CA PRO A 300 4.19 10.32 -27.12
C PRO A 300 5.69 10.61 -27.19
N HIS A 301 6.25 10.49 -28.40
CA HIS A 301 7.55 11.05 -28.70
C HIS A 301 7.50 12.56 -28.41
N ILE A 302 8.18 13.01 -27.36
CA ILE A 302 8.56 14.42 -27.22
C ILE A 302 9.43 14.74 -28.46
N PRO A 303 9.11 15.79 -29.25
CA PRO A 303 9.91 16.14 -30.40
C PRO A 303 11.31 16.51 -29.94
N PHE A 304 12.28 15.68 -30.31
CA PHE A 304 13.67 16.08 -30.32
C PHE A 304 13.79 17.17 -31.39
N VAL A 305 14.16 18.39 -30.99
CA VAL A 305 14.56 19.44 -31.95
C VAL A 305 15.82 18.94 -32.65
N PRO A 306 15.80 18.64 -33.96
CA PRO A 306 17.02 18.30 -34.66
C PRO A 306 17.66 19.61 -35.13
N ASN A 307 18.86 19.89 -34.65
CA ASN A 307 19.78 20.67 -35.47
C ASN A 307 20.07 19.83 -36.73
N ALA A 308 19.74 20.45 -37.87
CA ALA A 308 20.17 20.21 -39.25
C ALA A 308 20.97 18.94 -39.61
N ASP A 309 20.43 18.30 -40.66
CA ASP A 309 21.11 17.72 -41.83
C ASP A 309 21.69 16.29 -41.85
N HIS A 310 21.20 15.59 -42.89
CA HIS A 310 21.77 14.50 -43.70
C HIS A 310 21.38 13.03 -43.43
N ASN A 311 20.50 12.58 -44.35
CA ASN A 311 20.19 11.24 -44.88
C ASN A 311 21.45 10.51 -45.43
N PRO A 312 21.46 9.22 -45.87
CA PRO A 312 20.50 8.09 -45.77
C PRO A 312 21.12 6.75 -45.28
N ASP A 313 20.32 5.82 -44.77
CA ASP A 313 20.13 4.50 -45.42
C ASP A 313 19.16 3.58 -44.67
N LEU A 314 18.16 3.14 -45.44
CA LEU A 314 17.16 2.13 -45.11
C LEU A 314 17.79 0.73 -45.09
N LYS A 315 17.42 -0.09 -44.08
CA LYS A 315 16.77 -1.43 -44.23
C LYS A 315 17.06 -2.31 -43.02
N ALA A 316 16.01 -2.62 -42.25
CA ALA A 316 15.55 -3.98 -41.95
C ALA A 316 14.62 -4.00 -40.73
N PHE A 317 13.37 -3.56 -40.93
CA PHE A 317 12.25 -4.03 -40.12
C PHE A 317 11.84 -5.40 -40.64
N SER A 318 11.93 -6.44 -39.81
CA SER A 318 10.81 -7.36 -39.56
C SER A 318 11.25 -8.51 -38.64
N ARG A 319 10.57 -8.65 -37.49
CA ARG A 319 9.76 -9.84 -37.11
C ARG A 319 9.46 -9.87 -35.60
N PHE A 320 8.25 -10.35 -35.26
CA PHE A 320 7.64 -10.64 -33.96
C PHE A 320 7.01 -9.43 -33.22
N LYS A 321 5.70 -9.15 -33.37
CA LYS A 321 4.48 -9.72 -32.73
C LYS A 321 4.48 -9.60 -31.19
N ALA A 322 3.56 -8.75 -30.71
CA ALA A 322 3.33 -8.32 -29.34
C ALA A 322 2.40 -9.26 -28.54
N ASP A 323 2.49 -9.19 -27.21
CA ASP A 323 1.50 -9.68 -26.23
C ASP A 323 1.34 -8.61 -25.12
N PRO A 324 0.13 -8.13 -24.77
CA PRO A 324 -0.08 -7.02 -23.84
C PRO A 324 -0.53 -7.50 -22.44
N THR A 325 0.37 -7.45 -21.46
CA THR A 325 -0.01 -7.45 -20.02
C THR A 325 0.94 -6.57 -19.23
N SER A 326 0.60 -5.29 -19.06
CA SER A 326 1.21 -4.44 -18.01
C SER A 326 0.43 -3.16 -17.75
N ILE A 327 -0.30 -3.09 -16.64
CA ILE A 327 -0.51 -1.84 -15.91
C ILE A 327 0.08 -2.06 -14.51
N LEU A 328 1.33 -1.67 -14.34
CA LEU A 328 2.00 -1.49 -13.05
C LEU A 328 2.85 -0.21 -13.16
N LEU A 329 2.50 0.76 -12.30
CA LEU A 329 3.29 1.87 -11.77
C LEU A 329 4.54 2.31 -12.56
N GLN A 330 4.50 3.56 -13.02
CA GLN A 330 5.59 4.29 -13.67
C GLN A 330 6.95 4.08 -12.99
N TYR A 331 7.83 3.33 -13.67
CA TYR A 331 9.29 3.37 -13.54
C TYR A 331 9.87 3.42 -14.97
N PRO A 332 11.06 4.02 -15.20
CA PRO A 332 11.60 4.25 -16.53
C PRO A 332 11.69 2.96 -17.36
N ARG A 333 11.17 3.03 -18.60
CA ARG A 333 10.90 1.94 -19.57
C ARG A 333 12.13 1.15 -20.08
N SER A 334 13.31 1.23 -19.46
CA SER A 334 14.51 0.48 -19.93
C SER A 334 14.76 -0.86 -19.22
N ASN A 335 13.87 -1.31 -18.33
CA ASN A 335 14.06 -2.53 -17.53
C ASN A 335 12.91 -3.55 -17.59
N VAL A 336 11.83 -3.30 -18.35
CA VAL A 336 10.63 -4.17 -18.36
C VAL A 336 10.84 -5.45 -19.19
N ASP A 337 11.57 -5.37 -20.31
CA ASP A 337 11.97 -6.55 -21.10
C ASP A 337 12.92 -7.49 -20.35
N ARG A 338 13.46 -7.06 -19.20
CA ARG A 338 14.28 -7.93 -18.35
C ARG A 338 13.45 -8.81 -17.42
N ILE A 339 12.17 -8.57 -17.14
CA ILE A 339 11.49 -9.26 -16.03
C ILE A 339 11.35 -10.78 -16.27
N GLN A 340 11.02 -11.20 -17.49
CA GLN A 340 10.95 -12.63 -17.86
C GLN A 340 12.35 -13.27 -17.90
N ASP A 341 13.30 -12.60 -18.57
CA ASP A 341 14.71 -13.00 -18.61
C ASP A 341 15.32 -13.05 -17.20
N PHE A 342 14.86 -12.23 -16.25
CA PHE A 342 15.42 -12.09 -14.90
C PHE A 342 14.98 -13.20 -13.96
N TYR A 343 13.77 -13.76 -14.11
CA TYR A 343 13.37 -14.97 -13.40
C TYR A 343 13.97 -16.25 -14.03
N GLU A 344 14.21 -16.28 -15.35
CA GLU A 344 14.98 -17.34 -16.00
C GLU A 344 16.47 -17.29 -15.65
N ILE A 345 17.07 -16.09 -15.60
CA ILE A 345 18.44 -15.83 -15.15
C ILE A 345 18.60 -16.21 -13.67
N TYR A 346 17.57 -16.08 -12.83
CA TYR A 346 17.57 -16.41 -11.38
C TYR A 346 17.11 -17.84 -11.07
N ASN A 347 17.26 -18.80 -11.97
CA ASN A 347 17.30 -20.21 -11.59
C ASN A 347 18.77 -20.65 -11.52
N PRO A 348 19.50 -20.32 -10.42
CA PRO A 348 20.89 -20.74 -10.32
C PRO A 348 20.95 -22.27 -10.36
N SER A 349 21.82 -22.82 -11.20
CA SER A 349 22.34 -24.15 -10.90
C SER A 349 23.00 -24.03 -9.53
N GLU A 350 22.43 -24.63 -8.48
CA GLU A 350 22.99 -24.57 -7.12
C GLU A 350 24.29 -25.40 -6.98
N LYS A 351 25.05 -25.53 -8.07
CA LYS A 351 26.27 -26.29 -8.26
C LYS A 351 27.25 -25.45 -9.10
N GLY A 352 28.54 -25.79 -9.00
CA GLY A 352 29.57 -25.16 -9.83
C GLY A 352 29.81 -23.68 -9.48
N LEU A 353 29.87 -22.83 -10.52
CA LEU A 353 30.30 -21.42 -10.42
C LEU A 353 29.40 -20.57 -9.52
N TRP A 354 28.10 -20.84 -9.45
CA TRP A 354 27.20 -20.05 -8.62
C TRP A 354 27.46 -20.24 -7.12
N ALA A 355 27.65 -21.49 -6.68
CA ALA A 355 27.91 -21.80 -5.27
C ALA A 355 29.23 -21.17 -4.79
N PHE A 356 30.24 -21.15 -5.67
CA PHE A 356 31.50 -20.46 -5.40
C PHE A 356 31.30 -18.94 -5.28
N GLY A 357 30.63 -18.32 -6.26
CA GLY A 357 30.36 -16.88 -6.26
C GLY A 357 29.54 -16.44 -5.04
N SER A 358 28.49 -17.18 -4.70
CA SER A 358 27.68 -16.92 -3.51
C SER A 358 28.48 -17.06 -2.22
N LYS A 359 29.29 -18.12 -2.09
CA LYS A 359 30.19 -18.28 -0.95
C LYS A 359 31.14 -17.11 -0.79
N ALA A 360 31.76 -16.65 -1.89
CA ALA A 360 32.69 -15.54 -1.86
C ALA A 360 32.00 -14.23 -1.41
N ILE A 361 30.86 -13.88 -2.00
CA ILE A 361 30.11 -12.67 -1.65
C ILE A 361 29.59 -12.73 -0.21
N MET A 362 28.94 -13.82 0.20
CA MET A 362 28.42 -13.96 1.56
C MET A 362 29.53 -13.91 2.61
N SER A 363 30.68 -14.57 2.36
CA SER A 363 31.82 -14.53 3.28
C SER A 363 32.45 -13.15 3.35
N GLY A 364 32.53 -12.43 2.22
CA GLY A 364 33.03 -11.06 2.16
C GLY A 364 32.16 -10.07 2.93
N VAL A 365 30.83 -10.12 2.70
CA VAL A 365 29.86 -9.29 3.45
C VAL A 365 29.94 -9.61 4.93
N ALA A 366 29.97 -10.89 5.31
CA ALA A 366 30.10 -11.31 6.70
C ALA A 366 31.41 -10.82 7.35
N ALA A 367 32.52 -10.80 6.61
CA ALA A 367 33.80 -10.28 7.10
C ALA A 367 33.69 -8.80 7.48
N VAL A 368 33.16 -7.99 6.56
CA VAL A 368 32.98 -6.55 6.76
C VAL A 368 32.02 -6.28 7.92
N SER A 369 30.87 -6.95 7.93
CA SER A 369 29.89 -6.81 9.02
C SER A 369 30.49 -7.23 10.36
N LYS A 370 31.22 -8.35 10.43
CA LYS A 370 31.81 -8.81 11.70
C LYS A 370 32.88 -7.86 12.23
N VAL A 371 33.69 -7.24 11.36
CA VAL A 371 34.62 -6.17 11.75
C VAL A 371 33.84 -4.99 12.34
N PHE A 372 32.76 -4.57 11.69
CA PHE A 372 31.92 -3.47 12.19
C PHE A 372 31.24 -3.81 13.52
N LEU A 373 30.70 -5.01 13.68
CA LEU A 373 30.06 -5.45 14.93
C LEU A 373 31.05 -5.56 16.10
N THR A 374 32.32 -5.86 15.80
CA THR A 374 33.37 -6.02 16.81
C THR A 374 33.97 -4.67 17.21
N PHE A 375 34.29 -3.82 16.22
CA PHE A 375 35.08 -2.61 16.46
C PHE A 375 34.29 -1.30 16.22
N GLY A 376 33.21 -1.36 15.44
CA GLY A 376 32.42 -0.20 15.05
C GLY A 376 31.15 0.02 15.86
N SER A 377 30.75 -0.92 16.73
CA SER A 377 29.53 -0.82 17.54
C SER A 377 29.67 -1.58 18.86
N TYR A 378 28.86 -1.21 19.85
CA TYR A 378 28.74 -1.96 21.10
C TYR A 378 27.67 -3.03 20.93
N THR A 379 28.04 -4.13 20.28
CA THR A 379 27.10 -5.20 19.93
C THR A 379 26.93 -6.23 21.06
N GLY A 380 25.69 -6.52 21.44
CA GLY A 380 25.28 -7.67 22.23
C GLY A 380 24.41 -8.63 21.42
N VAL A 381 24.77 -9.91 21.41
CA VAL A 381 23.99 -10.96 20.75
C VAL A 381 23.53 -11.97 21.80
N TYR A 382 22.23 -12.20 21.87
CA TYR A 382 21.59 -12.94 22.94
C TYR A 382 20.76 -14.10 22.40
N ASN A 383 20.82 -15.22 23.12
CA ASN A 383 20.07 -16.46 22.86
C ASN A 383 20.23 -17.04 21.44
N MET A 384 21.38 -16.87 20.79
CA MET A 384 21.62 -17.37 19.44
C MET A 384 21.83 -18.90 19.38
N ASN A 385 22.23 -19.53 20.49
CA ASN A 385 22.60 -20.95 20.52
C ASN A 385 21.47 -21.95 20.19
N PRO A 386 20.24 -21.81 20.70
CA PRO A 386 19.09 -22.62 20.24
C PRO A 386 18.93 -22.56 18.72
N PHE A 387 18.99 -21.38 18.14
CA PHE A 387 18.93 -21.20 16.69
C PHE A 387 20.09 -21.91 15.97
N LEU A 388 21.32 -21.81 16.46
CA LEU A 388 22.46 -22.51 15.86
C LEU A 388 22.31 -24.04 15.93
N ARG A 389 21.75 -24.58 17.02
CA ARG A 389 21.48 -26.03 17.12
C ARG A 389 20.51 -26.49 16.03
N ILE A 390 19.44 -25.72 15.79
CA ILE A 390 18.48 -25.98 14.70
C ILE A 390 19.17 -25.86 13.33
N LEU A 391 19.98 -24.82 13.14
CA LEU A 391 20.64 -24.56 11.86
C LEU A 391 21.64 -25.65 11.47
N TYR A 392 22.42 -26.16 12.43
CA TYR A 392 23.47 -27.16 12.23
C TYR A 392 23.00 -28.61 12.34
N ASP A 393 21.74 -28.85 12.67
CA ASP A 393 21.21 -30.20 12.74
C ASP A 393 21.23 -30.87 11.34
N SER A 394 22.09 -31.89 11.21
CA SER A 394 22.23 -32.69 10.00
C SER A 394 20.98 -33.52 9.68
N HIS A 395 20.14 -33.79 10.67
CA HIS A 395 18.91 -34.55 10.54
C HIS A 395 17.66 -33.67 10.40
N ARG A 396 17.81 -32.34 10.39
CA ARG A 396 16.67 -31.41 10.23
C ARG A 396 15.87 -31.71 8.96
N THR A 397 14.61 -32.08 9.13
CA THR A 397 13.64 -32.33 8.04
C THR A 397 12.86 -31.07 7.66
N ARG A 398 12.63 -30.17 8.64
CA ARG A 398 11.84 -28.95 8.46
C ARG A 398 12.70 -27.77 7.97
N PRO A 399 12.22 -26.93 7.03
CA PRO A 399 12.90 -25.70 6.66
C PRO A 399 12.85 -24.66 7.79
N ILE A 400 13.65 -23.60 7.66
CA ILE A 400 13.69 -22.51 8.65
C ILE A 400 13.11 -21.25 8.01
N LEU A 401 12.23 -20.57 8.74
CA LEU A 401 11.79 -19.22 8.45
C LEU A 401 12.22 -18.30 9.59
N THR A 402 13.12 -17.35 9.35
CA THR A 402 13.42 -16.31 10.35
C THR A 402 12.62 -15.05 10.06
N VAL A 403 12.11 -14.41 11.11
CA VAL A 403 11.33 -13.16 11.04
C VAL A 403 11.95 -12.11 11.94
N THR A 404 12.16 -10.90 11.43
CA THR A 404 12.85 -9.82 12.14
C THR A 404 12.23 -8.47 11.90
N ASN A 405 12.22 -7.61 12.93
CA ASN A 405 11.82 -6.22 12.76
C ASN A 405 12.73 -5.48 11.78
N HIS A 406 12.19 -4.55 11.01
CA HIS A 406 12.97 -3.84 9.97
C HIS A 406 13.07 -2.36 10.29
N THR A 407 14.22 -1.87 10.76
CA THR A 407 14.40 -0.47 11.17
C THR A 407 15.51 0.26 10.42
N SER A 408 16.36 -0.45 9.67
CA SER A 408 17.46 0.13 8.90
C SER A 408 17.78 -0.65 7.61
N THR A 409 18.51 -0.02 6.69
CA THR A 409 19.15 -0.73 5.56
C THR A 409 20.35 -1.57 6.00
N ALA A 410 20.86 -1.37 7.22
CA ALA A 410 21.95 -2.15 7.79
C ALA A 410 21.49 -3.50 8.40
N ASP A 411 20.18 -3.69 8.58
CA ASP A 411 19.57 -4.85 9.24
C ASP A 411 20.11 -6.16 8.70
N ASP A 412 20.00 -6.31 7.38
CA ASP A 412 20.36 -7.52 6.66
C ASP A 412 21.85 -7.92 6.81
N PRO A 413 22.82 -7.11 6.39
CA PRO A 413 24.23 -7.49 6.49
C PRO A 413 24.72 -7.62 7.94
N LEU A 414 24.24 -6.79 8.87
CA LEU A 414 24.71 -6.81 10.25
C LEU A 414 24.11 -7.98 11.04
N LEU A 415 22.84 -8.33 10.82
CA LEU A 415 22.22 -9.46 11.50
C LEU A 415 22.98 -10.76 11.23
N TRP A 416 23.43 -10.98 9.99
CA TRP A 416 24.18 -12.19 9.66
C TRP A 416 25.67 -12.08 9.97
N GLY A 417 26.24 -10.87 10.02
CA GLY A 417 27.59 -10.66 10.55
C GLY A 417 27.79 -11.19 11.98
N ALA A 418 26.71 -11.26 12.76
CA ALA A 418 26.70 -11.84 14.10
C ALA A 418 26.93 -13.37 14.12
N LEU A 419 26.65 -14.06 13.01
CA LEU A 419 26.78 -15.52 12.94
C LEU A 419 28.24 -16.00 13.06
N PRO A 420 28.46 -17.24 13.52
CA PRO A 420 29.78 -17.87 13.49
C PRO A 420 30.30 -18.09 12.06
N TRP A 421 31.62 -18.03 11.88
CA TRP A 421 32.27 -18.24 10.56
C TRP A 421 31.91 -19.57 9.88
N LYS A 422 31.69 -20.63 10.66
CA LYS A 422 31.26 -21.93 10.14
C LYS A 422 29.94 -21.88 9.35
N CYS A 423 29.07 -20.88 9.57
CA CYS A 423 27.85 -20.70 8.76
C CYS A 423 28.16 -20.47 7.27
N TYR A 424 29.31 -19.88 6.95
CA TYR A 424 29.67 -19.47 5.59
C TYR A 424 30.46 -20.54 4.82
N ASN A 425 30.78 -21.66 5.46
CA ASN A 425 31.52 -22.75 4.83
C ASN A 425 30.64 -23.61 3.89
N THR A 426 29.36 -23.76 4.23
CA THR A 426 28.34 -24.56 3.50
C THR A 426 27.06 -23.73 3.24
N PRO A 427 27.15 -22.64 2.45
CA PRO A 427 26.13 -21.59 2.41
C PRO A 427 24.73 -22.08 1.99
N THR A 428 24.67 -23.15 1.20
CA THR A 428 23.41 -23.66 0.63
C THR A 428 22.36 -24.04 1.69
N ARG A 429 22.77 -24.47 2.89
CA ARG A 429 21.86 -24.87 3.97
C ARG A 429 22.00 -24.05 5.24
N THR A 430 23.16 -23.43 5.45
CA THR A 430 23.48 -22.68 6.67
C THR A 430 23.41 -21.16 6.50
N ILE A 431 23.00 -20.67 5.32
CA ILE A 431 22.75 -19.24 5.05
C ILE A 431 21.37 -19.09 4.39
N ARG A 432 20.71 -18.00 4.78
CA ARG A 432 19.35 -17.66 4.35
C ARG A 432 19.27 -17.07 2.95
N TYR A 433 18.11 -17.26 2.32
CA TYR A 433 17.60 -16.37 1.30
C TYR A 433 16.79 -15.25 1.94
N ALA A 434 16.91 -14.02 1.44
CA ALA A 434 16.14 -12.87 1.95
C ALA A 434 15.28 -12.24 0.86
N LEU A 435 14.39 -11.32 1.24
CA LEU A 435 13.64 -10.49 0.30
C LEU A 435 14.22 -9.08 0.31
N GLY A 436 14.50 -8.52 -0.87
CA GLY A 436 15.05 -7.17 -1.02
C GLY A 436 14.35 -6.42 -2.16
N ALA A 437 14.10 -5.13 -1.95
CA ALA A 437 13.34 -4.32 -2.90
C ALA A 437 14.06 -4.25 -4.26
N GLN A 438 13.37 -4.62 -5.34
CA GLN A 438 13.96 -4.80 -6.66
C GLN A 438 14.67 -3.54 -7.14
N GLU A 439 14.04 -2.39 -7.04
CA GLU A 439 14.59 -1.12 -7.51
C GLU A 439 15.81 -0.64 -6.72
N LEU A 440 16.06 -1.19 -5.53
CA LEU A 440 17.23 -0.89 -4.71
C LEU A 440 18.35 -1.93 -4.88
N CYS A 441 18.00 -3.22 -4.90
CA CYS A 441 18.96 -4.31 -4.99
C CYS A 441 19.35 -4.65 -6.44
N TYR A 442 18.55 -4.27 -7.42
CA TYR A 442 18.76 -4.61 -8.83
C TYR A 442 18.66 -3.41 -9.79
N PRO A 443 19.32 -2.26 -9.49
CA PRO A 443 19.26 -1.09 -10.35
C PRO A 443 20.02 -1.27 -11.68
N ASN A 444 21.02 -2.15 -11.70
CA ASN A 444 21.84 -2.47 -12.88
C ASN A 444 22.46 -3.87 -12.74
N ALA A 445 23.04 -4.40 -13.81
CA ALA A 445 23.54 -5.78 -13.86
C ALA A 445 24.66 -6.08 -12.84
N PRO A 446 25.73 -5.27 -12.70
CA PRO A 446 26.78 -5.55 -11.70
C PRO A 446 26.25 -5.60 -10.26
N VAL A 447 25.43 -4.62 -9.87
CA VAL A 447 24.82 -4.57 -8.53
C VAL A 447 23.84 -5.74 -8.35
N GLY A 448 23.06 -6.06 -9.39
CA GLY A 448 22.16 -7.19 -9.36
C GLY A 448 22.87 -8.54 -9.18
N HIS A 449 24.04 -8.74 -9.80
CA HIS A 449 24.84 -9.94 -9.58
C HIS A 449 25.35 -10.05 -8.14
N PHE A 450 25.76 -8.94 -7.53
CA PHE A 450 26.16 -8.90 -6.12
C PHE A 450 25.02 -9.38 -5.21
N PHE A 451 23.83 -8.78 -5.32
CA PHE A 451 22.67 -9.15 -4.48
C PHE A 451 22.15 -10.56 -4.79
N ARG A 452 22.27 -11.01 -6.04
CA ARG A 452 21.97 -12.40 -6.41
C ARG A 452 22.88 -13.40 -5.71
N PHE A 453 24.20 -13.17 -5.73
CA PHE A 453 25.14 -14.02 -5.00
C PHE A 453 24.98 -13.89 -3.47
N GLY A 454 24.48 -12.74 -3.02
CA GLY A 454 24.01 -12.50 -1.65
C GLY A 454 22.69 -13.21 -1.28
N GLN A 455 22.13 -14.04 -2.17
CA GLN A 455 20.88 -14.78 -1.95
C GLN A 455 19.66 -13.88 -1.67
N ILE A 456 19.63 -12.68 -2.24
CA ILE A 456 18.48 -11.77 -2.13
C ILE A 456 17.50 -12.06 -3.25
N VAL A 457 16.26 -12.37 -2.89
CA VAL A 457 15.12 -12.55 -3.78
C VAL A 457 14.49 -11.17 -4.04
N PRO A 458 14.36 -10.74 -5.31
CA PRO A 458 13.84 -9.43 -5.67
C PRO A 458 12.33 -9.34 -5.39
N ILE A 459 11.92 -8.39 -4.54
CA ILE A 459 10.50 -8.12 -4.25
C ILE A 459 10.08 -6.80 -4.89
N ILE A 460 8.90 -6.76 -5.49
CA ILE A 460 8.34 -5.53 -6.08
C ILE A 460 7.48 -4.85 -5.02
N ARG A 461 7.86 -3.63 -4.64
CA ARG A 461 7.07 -2.81 -3.72
C ARG A 461 5.75 -2.42 -4.37
N GLY A 462 4.65 -2.47 -3.60
CA GLY A 462 3.31 -2.14 -4.09
C GLY A 462 2.52 -3.34 -4.64
N ASN A 463 3.17 -4.39 -5.13
CA ASN A 463 2.51 -5.56 -5.76
C ASN A 463 1.79 -6.51 -4.78
N GLY A 464 1.68 -6.15 -3.50
CA GLY A 464 1.04 -6.99 -2.49
C GLY A 464 1.82 -8.26 -2.15
N VAL A 465 1.15 -9.25 -1.56
CA VAL A 465 1.78 -10.50 -1.09
C VAL A 465 1.71 -11.63 -2.12
N TYR A 466 0.88 -11.48 -3.16
CA TYR A 466 0.73 -12.43 -4.28
C TYR A 466 1.63 -12.01 -5.44
N GLN A 467 2.92 -12.30 -5.30
CA GLN A 467 3.94 -11.96 -6.29
C GLN A 467 5.00 -13.06 -6.38
N PRO A 468 5.74 -13.17 -7.52
CA PRO A 468 6.67 -14.28 -7.75
C PRO A 468 7.76 -14.42 -6.69
N ALA A 469 8.18 -13.32 -6.06
CA ALA A 469 9.16 -13.33 -4.96
C ALA A 469 8.69 -14.16 -3.75
N ILE A 470 7.41 -14.07 -3.41
CA ILE A 470 6.82 -14.81 -2.29
C ILE A 470 6.63 -16.28 -2.66
N ASP A 471 6.23 -16.56 -3.90
CA ASP A 471 6.11 -17.94 -4.41
C ASP A 471 7.49 -18.64 -4.41
N LYS A 472 8.53 -17.91 -4.82
CA LYS A 472 9.91 -18.40 -4.74
C LYS A 472 10.32 -18.70 -3.29
N SER A 473 9.94 -17.84 -2.35
CA SER A 473 10.23 -18.03 -0.93
C SER A 473 9.55 -19.30 -0.39
N ILE A 474 8.29 -19.54 -0.76
CA ILE A 474 7.57 -20.77 -0.46
C ILE A 474 8.28 -21.99 -1.05
N ASN A 475 8.71 -21.93 -2.31
CA ASN A 475 9.42 -23.03 -2.97
C ASN A 475 10.80 -23.29 -2.37
N LEU A 476 11.53 -22.24 -1.95
CA LEU A 476 12.78 -22.37 -1.21
C LEU A 476 12.55 -23.11 0.11
N LEU A 477 11.52 -22.74 0.88
CA LEU A 477 11.16 -23.49 2.09
C LEU A 477 10.81 -24.95 1.76
N ARG A 478 10.05 -25.23 0.69
CA ARG A 478 9.71 -26.60 0.28
C ARG A 478 10.93 -27.45 -0.04
N SER A 479 11.98 -26.83 -0.57
CA SER A 479 13.28 -27.47 -0.80
C SER A 479 14.14 -27.64 0.47
N GLY A 480 13.59 -27.37 1.66
CA GLY A 480 14.28 -27.50 2.95
C GLY A 480 15.23 -26.35 3.29
N ARG A 481 15.17 -25.25 2.52
CA ARG A 481 16.08 -24.10 2.68
C ARG A 481 15.67 -23.21 3.85
N TRP A 482 16.57 -22.27 4.15
CA TRP A 482 16.34 -21.21 5.11
C TRP A 482 15.93 -19.93 4.38
N VAL A 483 14.76 -19.38 4.72
CA VAL A 483 14.30 -18.08 4.25
C VAL A 483 14.21 -17.12 5.43
N HIS A 484 14.52 -15.86 5.18
CA HIS A 484 14.36 -14.77 6.12
C HIS A 484 13.47 -13.69 5.53
N ILE A 485 12.59 -13.13 6.35
CA ILE A 485 11.71 -12.04 5.96
C ILE A 485 11.70 -10.93 7.01
N PHE A 486 11.50 -9.73 6.51
CA PHE A 486 11.11 -8.54 7.27
C PHE A 486 9.60 -8.38 7.13
N PRO A 487 8.79 -8.85 8.10
CA PRO A 487 7.35 -9.01 7.94
C PRO A 487 6.59 -7.67 7.83
N GLU A 488 7.22 -6.55 8.19
CA GLU A 488 6.67 -5.20 7.92
C GLU A 488 6.61 -4.87 6.42
N GLY A 489 7.48 -5.51 5.62
CA GLY A 489 7.64 -5.27 4.18
C GLY A 489 7.94 -3.82 3.80
N LYS A 490 8.48 -3.03 4.73
CA LYS A 490 9.13 -1.73 4.55
C LYS A 490 9.99 -1.44 5.78
N ILE A 491 10.98 -0.56 5.64
CA ILE A 491 11.75 -0.06 6.79
C ILE A 491 10.83 0.79 7.67
N ASN A 492 10.72 0.42 8.93
CA ASN A 492 9.98 1.11 9.96
C ASN A 492 10.82 2.23 10.56
N GLN A 493 10.36 3.47 10.37
CA GLN A 493 10.98 4.68 10.95
C GLN A 493 10.21 5.20 12.17
N THR A 494 9.33 4.37 12.74
CA THR A 494 8.55 4.71 13.93
C THR A 494 9.01 3.87 15.12
N ASP A 495 8.88 4.40 16.34
CA ASP A 495 9.27 3.70 17.57
C ASP A 495 8.27 2.58 17.98
N GLN A 496 7.20 2.41 17.20
CA GLN A 496 6.16 1.42 17.43
C GLN A 496 6.34 0.24 16.48
N LEU A 497 6.00 -0.96 16.95
CA LEU A 497 5.96 -2.12 16.07
C LEU A 497 4.81 -1.90 15.09
N ILE A 498 5.09 -1.91 13.80
CA ILE A 498 4.04 -1.75 12.79
C ILE A 498 3.41 -3.11 12.51
N ARG A 499 2.08 -3.10 12.28
CA ARG A 499 1.32 -4.31 11.97
C ARG A 499 1.98 -5.09 10.83
N LEU A 500 2.23 -6.38 11.06
CA LEU A 500 2.86 -7.25 10.07
C LEU A 500 1.99 -7.34 8.81
N LYS A 501 2.65 -7.34 7.65
CA LYS A 501 1.97 -7.70 6.40
C LYS A 501 1.73 -9.22 6.40
N TRP A 502 0.62 -9.61 5.80
CA TRP A 502 0.15 -10.99 5.66
C TRP A 502 1.06 -11.92 4.85
N GLY A 503 2.20 -11.41 4.36
CA GLY A 503 3.17 -12.21 3.62
C GLY A 503 3.66 -13.39 4.45
N VAL A 504 3.85 -13.22 5.76
CA VAL A 504 4.25 -14.32 6.64
C VAL A 504 3.15 -15.39 6.76
N GLY A 505 1.89 -15.00 7.03
CA GLY A 505 0.76 -15.93 7.09
C GLY A 505 0.53 -16.66 5.76
N ARG A 506 0.69 -15.96 4.63
CA ARG A 506 0.66 -16.58 3.29
C ARG A 506 1.77 -17.60 3.13
N ILE A 507 3.03 -17.23 3.42
CA ILE A 507 4.17 -18.14 3.30
C ILE A 507 3.92 -19.40 4.13
N LEU A 508 3.42 -19.25 5.36
CA LEU A 508 3.14 -20.35 6.27
C LEU A 508 1.99 -21.25 5.77
N MET A 509 0.90 -20.66 5.28
CA MET A 509 -0.29 -21.40 4.84
C MET A 509 -0.20 -21.96 3.41
N GLU A 510 0.58 -21.35 2.52
CA GLU A 510 0.79 -21.88 1.17
C GLU A 510 2.01 -22.80 1.09
N TYR A 511 2.91 -22.77 2.10
CA TYR A 511 4.03 -23.71 2.18
C TYR A 511 3.59 -25.18 2.02
N GLY A 512 2.51 -25.56 2.72
CA GLY A 512 1.93 -26.90 2.65
C GLY A 512 0.69 -27.02 1.76
N GLY A 513 0.30 -26.02 0.96
CA GLY A 513 -0.88 -26.06 0.07
C GLY A 513 -0.52 -25.80 -1.41
N PRO A 514 -1.46 -25.78 -2.36
CA PRO A 514 -1.16 -25.40 -3.75
C PRO A 514 -0.78 -23.91 -3.85
N THR A 515 0.28 -23.59 -4.59
CA THR A 515 0.64 -22.21 -4.98
C THR A 515 0.03 -21.87 -6.34
N ILE A 516 -0.05 -20.57 -6.69
CA ILE A 516 -0.57 -20.09 -7.99
C ILE A 516 0.16 -20.73 -9.19
N SER A 517 1.41 -21.17 -8.99
CA SER A 517 2.31 -21.64 -10.05
C SER A 517 2.55 -23.15 -10.11
N GLU A 518 2.37 -23.93 -9.03
CA GLU A 518 2.62 -25.39 -9.02
C GLU A 518 1.82 -26.10 -7.92
N GLY A 519 1.35 -27.32 -8.21
CA GLY A 519 0.59 -28.17 -7.30
C GLY A 519 1.42 -28.59 -6.08
N GLY A 520 0.96 -28.20 -4.88
CA GLY A 520 1.54 -28.62 -3.61
C GLY A 520 0.90 -29.92 -3.10
N LYS A 521 1.55 -30.59 -2.14
CA LYS A 521 0.88 -31.57 -1.28
C LYS A 521 -0.21 -30.86 -0.48
N PRO A 522 -1.29 -31.53 -0.05
CA PRO A 522 -2.29 -30.91 0.80
C PRO A 522 -1.72 -30.64 2.22
N MET A 523 -2.18 -29.56 2.85
CA MET A 523 -1.62 -29.02 4.12
C MET A 523 -1.74 -29.99 5.31
N ASN A 524 -2.61 -30.98 5.19
CA ASN A 524 -2.73 -32.08 6.15
C ASN A 524 -1.49 -33.00 6.18
N GLU A 525 -0.65 -33.01 5.15
CA GLU A 525 0.51 -33.91 4.98
C GLU A 525 1.89 -33.26 5.21
N VAL A 526 1.95 -31.95 5.52
CA VAL A 526 3.21 -31.20 5.62
C VAL A 526 3.44 -30.67 7.04
N GLU A 527 4.63 -30.89 7.59
CA GLU A 527 5.05 -30.28 8.87
C GLU A 527 5.43 -28.81 8.65
N MET A 528 4.90 -27.91 9.48
CA MET A 528 5.16 -26.47 9.40
C MET A 528 6.67 -26.13 9.45
N PRO A 529 7.15 -25.07 8.78
CA PRO A 529 8.54 -24.61 8.94
C PRO A 529 8.85 -24.30 10.41
N ILE A 530 10.13 -24.38 10.78
CA ILE A 530 10.58 -23.88 12.08
C ILE A 530 10.69 -22.36 11.96
N VAL A 531 9.79 -21.63 12.62
CA VAL A 531 9.75 -20.17 12.57
C VAL A 531 10.48 -19.60 13.78
N VAL A 532 11.55 -18.84 13.57
CA VAL A 532 12.37 -18.27 14.64
C VAL A 532 12.27 -16.73 14.59
N PRO A 533 11.67 -16.09 15.61
CA PRO A 533 11.62 -14.64 15.70
C PRO A 533 12.95 -14.09 16.19
N ILE A 534 13.34 -12.94 15.68
CA ILE A 534 14.56 -12.25 16.08
C ILE A 534 14.22 -10.77 16.18
N TYR A 535 14.65 -10.10 17.24
CA TYR A 535 14.43 -8.68 17.43
C TYR A 535 15.76 -7.95 17.61
N HIS A 536 15.90 -6.77 17.00
CA HIS A 536 17.05 -5.92 17.21
C HIS A 536 16.68 -4.47 17.55
N LEU A 537 17.60 -3.80 18.26
CA LEU A 537 17.53 -2.38 18.62
C LEU A 537 18.89 -1.71 18.37
N GLY A 538 18.87 -0.47 17.89
CA GLY A 538 20.06 0.35 17.62
C GLY A 538 20.57 0.30 16.17
N MET A 539 19.96 -0.49 15.28
CA MET A 539 20.33 -0.49 13.86
C MET A 539 19.91 0.82 13.17
N GLU A 540 18.75 1.35 13.55
CA GLU A 540 18.22 2.66 13.20
C GLU A 540 19.14 3.82 13.63
N ASP A 541 19.98 3.60 14.64
CA ASP A 541 20.93 4.59 15.12
C ASP A 541 22.29 4.48 14.44
N ILE A 542 22.66 3.27 14.03
CA ILE A 542 23.82 2.99 13.18
C ILE A 542 23.63 3.59 11.79
N LEU A 543 22.48 3.35 11.14
CA LEU A 543 22.23 3.82 9.78
C LEU A 543 20.75 4.20 9.62
N ARG A 544 20.40 5.39 10.10
CA ARG A 544 19.03 5.92 10.01
C ARG A 544 18.68 6.28 8.58
N LEU A 545 17.46 6.00 8.17
CA LEU A 545 16.88 6.57 6.96
C LEU A 545 16.03 7.80 7.31
N TYR A 546 16.23 8.90 6.59
CA TYR A 546 15.42 10.11 6.67
C TYR A 546 14.58 10.30 5.39
N PRO A 547 13.33 10.80 5.50
CA PRO A 547 12.45 11.02 4.35
C PRO A 547 12.98 12.04 3.31
N ASN A 548 13.86 12.95 3.72
CA ASN A 548 14.28 14.12 2.93
C ASN A 548 15.61 13.94 2.17
N ASN A 549 16.02 12.70 1.90
CA ASN A 549 17.32 12.39 1.25
C ASN A 549 18.58 12.73 2.07
N ASP A 550 18.43 13.19 3.32
CA ASP A 550 19.54 13.45 4.27
C ASP A 550 20.09 12.17 4.95
N SER A 551 19.80 11.00 4.39
CA SER A 551 20.19 9.73 5.00
C SER A 551 21.71 9.56 4.97
N PRO A 552 22.37 9.27 6.10
CA PRO A 552 23.80 8.98 6.11
C PRO A 552 24.12 7.81 5.18
N ILE A 553 25.18 7.99 4.38
CA ILE A 553 25.68 6.95 3.46
C ILE A 553 26.54 5.93 4.21
N PHE A 554 27.17 6.35 5.32
CA PHE A 554 28.08 5.53 6.11
C PHE A 554 27.53 5.23 7.51
N PRO A 555 27.72 3.99 8.02
CA PRO A 555 27.32 3.62 9.38
C PRO A 555 28.02 4.46 10.45
N LYS A 556 27.26 4.92 11.46
CA LYS A 556 27.81 5.59 12.64
C LYS A 556 28.56 4.59 13.52
N LEU A 557 29.71 5.02 14.04
CA LEU A 557 30.55 4.20 14.93
C LEU A 557 30.19 4.43 16.39
N GLY A 558 30.42 3.40 17.22
CA GLY A 558 30.25 3.46 18.67
C GLY A 558 28.79 3.46 19.13
N MET A 559 27.85 3.12 18.26
CA MET A 559 26.44 2.99 18.64
C MET A 559 26.18 1.64 19.32
N PRO A 560 25.33 1.58 20.36
CA PRO A 560 24.90 0.33 20.97
C PRO A 560 24.01 -0.45 20.00
N LEU A 561 24.18 -1.77 19.95
CA LEU A 561 23.40 -2.67 19.13
C LEU A 561 23.04 -3.90 19.94
N THR A 562 21.77 -4.28 19.94
CA THR A 562 21.27 -5.48 20.61
C THR A 562 20.53 -6.35 19.61
N ILE A 563 20.90 -7.62 19.54
CA ILE A 563 20.24 -8.63 18.69
C ILE A 563 19.82 -9.78 19.60
N VAL A 564 18.54 -10.12 19.62
CA VAL A 564 17.96 -11.17 20.46
C VAL A 564 17.28 -12.20 19.57
N PHE A 565 17.66 -13.47 19.72
CA PHE A 565 17.00 -14.59 19.05
C PHE A 565 15.93 -15.17 19.99
N GLY A 566 14.70 -15.30 19.48
CA GLY A 566 13.59 -15.92 20.18
C GLY A 566 13.57 -17.45 20.07
N GLU A 567 12.71 -18.08 20.84
CA GLU A 567 12.39 -19.50 20.69
C GLU A 567 11.51 -19.75 19.46
N PRO A 568 11.55 -20.96 18.86
CA PRO A 568 10.67 -21.29 17.75
C PRO A 568 9.17 -21.12 18.08
N ILE A 569 8.42 -20.54 17.15
CA ILE A 569 6.99 -20.28 17.32
C ILE A 569 6.18 -21.55 17.09
N GLU A 570 5.29 -21.86 18.04
CA GLU A 570 4.35 -22.97 17.96
C GLU A 570 3.03 -22.57 17.28
N PHE A 571 2.66 -23.31 16.23
CA PHE A 571 1.42 -23.12 15.46
C PHE A 571 0.44 -24.30 15.56
N GLY A 572 0.73 -25.28 16.41
CA GLY A 572 -0.02 -26.55 16.48
C GLY A 572 -1.53 -26.37 16.68
N SER A 573 -1.95 -25.45 17.56
CA SER A 573 -3.36 -25.16 17.83
C SER A 573 -4.10 -24.59 16.62
N VAL A 574 -3.51 -23.58 15.96
CA VAL A 574 -4.07 -22.96 14.75
C VAL A 574 -4.20 -23.98 13.63
N MET A 575 -3.16 -24.81 13.44
CA MET A 575 -3.17 -25.88 12.44
C MET A 575 -4.21 -26.95 12.74
N GLN A 576 -4.41 -27.29 14.01
CA GLN A 576 -5.42 -28.24 14.42
C GLN A 576 -6.83 -27.72 14.12
N GLU A 577 -7.14 -26.48 14.51
CA GLU A 577 -8.43 -25.85 14.19
C GLU A 577 -8.70 -25.80 12.68
N TYR A 578 -7.69 -25.47 11.89
CA TYR A 578 -7.79 -25.44 10.42
C TYR A 578 -8.04 -26.84 9.84
N LYS A 579 -7.28 -27.85 10.28
CA LYS A 579 -7.43 -29.25 9.82
C LYS A 579 -8.78 -29.86 10.21
N GLU A 580 -9.34 -29.45 11.33
CA GLU A 580 -10.68 -29.87 11.79
C GLU A 580 -11.81 -29.07 11.13
N GLY A 581 -11.50 -28.11 10.25
CA GLY A 581 -12.48 -27.29 9.55
C GLY A 581 -13.19 -26.27 10.43
N ARG A 582 -12.67 -25.97 11.63
CA ARG A 582 -13.24 -25.00 12.58
C ARG A 582 -12.99 -23.55 12.17
N ILE A 583 -11.92 -23.30 11.41
CA ILE A 583 -11.54 -21.99 10.90
C ILE A 583 -11.21 -22.10 9.41
N SER A 584 -11.51 -21.05 8.65
CA SER A 584 -11.17 -20.90 7.25
C SER A 584 -9.67 -20.73 7.04
N GLU A 585 -9.22 -20.86 5.78
CA GLU A 585 -7.81 -20.62 5.42
C GLU A 585 -7.39 -19.18 5.72
N VAL A 586 -8.30 -18.21 5.50
CA VAL A 586 -8.04 -16.79 5.77
C VAL A 586 -7.88 -16.57 7.27
N GLU A 587 -8.78 -17.11 8.09
CA GLU A 587 -8.68 -17.03 9.56
C GLU A 587 -7.41 -17.70 10.10
N ALA A 588 -7.00 -18.83 9.51
CA ALA A 588 -5.73 -19.48 9.86
C ALA A 588 -4.53 -18.57 9.54
N ARG A 589 -4.54 -17.89 8.38
CA ARG A 589 -3.49 -16.90 8.01
C ARG A 589 -3.45 -15.71 8.99
N VAL A 590 -4.62 -15.23 9.44
CA VAL A 590 -4.72 -14.17 10.48
C VAL A 590 -4.00 -14.65 11.73
N LYS A 591 -4.48 -15.75 12.32
CA LYS A 591 -4.02 -16.27 13.60
C LYS A 591 -2.51 -16.60 13.58
N MET A 592 -2.00 -17.11 12.45
CA MET A 592 -0.56 -17.32 12.30
C MET A 592 0.22 -16.01 12.27
N THR A 593 -0.27 -15.00 11.55
CA THR A 593 0.39 -13.70 11.46
C THR A 593 0.38 -13.00 12.82
N GLU A 594 -0.72 -13.08 13.56
CA GLU A 594 -0.85 -12.58 14.94
C GLU A 594 0.11 -13.30 15.88
N ARG A 595 0.21 -14.63 15.80
CA ARG A 595 1.16 -15.39 16.62
C ARG A 595 2.61 -14.96 16.40
N VAL A 596 2.96 -14.62 15.15
CA VAL A 596 4.28 -14.06 14.82
C VAL A 596 4.46 -12.65 15.36
N TYR A 597 3.42 -11.82 15.27
CA TYR A 597 3.42 -10.48 15.85
C TYR A 597 3.64 -10.53 17.36
N ASP A 598 2.88 -11.35 18.08
CA ASP A 598 2.97 -11.49 19.53
C ASP A 598 4.36 -11.93 19.96
N ALA A 599 4.95 -12.91 19.26
CA ALA A 599 6.31 -13.38 19.55
C ALA A 599 7.37 -12.28 19.32
N LEU A 600 7.20 -11.43 18.32
CA LEU A 600 8.10 -10.28 18.11
C LEU A 600 7.90 -9.19 19.17
N GLU A 601 6.67 -8.94 19.60
CA GLU A 601 6.38 -7.95 20.65
C GLU A 601 6.89 -8.41 22.02
N GLU A 602 6.74 -9.69 22.37
CA GLU A 602 7.37 -10.28 23.56
C GLU A 602 8.90 -10.13 23.51
N LEU A 603 9.50 -10.46 22.36
CA LEU A 603 10.95 -10.38 22.17
C LEU A 603 11.46 -8.93 22.19
N LYS A 604 10.66 -7.96 21.73
CA LYS A 604 10.94 -6.53 21.84
C LYS A 604 11.09 -6.09 23.29
N GLN A 605 10.21 -6.55 24.19
CA GLN A 605 10.30 -6.19 25.61
C GLN A 605 11.60 -6.69 26.25
N VAL A 606 12.04 -7.91 25.87
CA VAL A 606 13.33 -8.46 26.28
C VAL A 606 14.49 -7.64 25.68
N ALA A 607 14.42 -7.33 24.39
CA ALA A 607 15.43 -6.53 23.70
C ALA A 607 15.57 -5.14 24.33
N LEU A 608 14.49 -4.46 24.70
CA LEU A 608 14.52 -3.15 25.36
C LEU A 608 15.27 -3.19 26.69
N ARG A 609 15.05 -4.22 27.52
CA ARG A 609 15.78 -4.40 28.78
C ARG A 609 17.28 -4.57 28.53
N LEU A 610 17.64 -5.46 27.62
CA LEU A 610 19.03 -5.77 27.27
C LEU A 610 19.74 -4.59 26.58
N HIS A 611 19.00 -3.82 25.78
CA HIS A 611 19.55 -2.67 25.07
C HIS A 611 19.99 -1.58 26.02
N LYS A 612 19.22 -1.33 27.08
CA LYS A 612 19.60 -0.41 28.15
C LYS A 612 20.94 -0.81 28.81
N GLU A 613 21.19 -2.10 29.03
CA GLU A 613 22.50 -2.56 29.53
C GLU A 613 23.65 -2.25 28.56
N GLN A 614 23.38 -2.32 27.25
CA GLN A 614 24.37 -2.00 26.21
C GLN A 614 24.61 -0.49 26.09
N GLU A 615 23.56 0.33 26.20
CA GLU A 615 23.69 1.79 26.28
C GLU A 615 24.55 2.20 27.49
N ASP A 616 24.25 1.66 28.68
CA ASP A 616 25.02 1.94 29.89
C ASP A 616 26.49 1.51 29.75
N ARG A 617 26.76 0.39 29.06
CA ARG A 617 28.12 -0.05 28.77
C ARG A 617 28.83 0.91 27.81
N ALA A 618 28.18 1.25 26.69
CA ALA A 618 28.73 2.17 25.71
C ALA A 618 29.06 3.53 26.37
N GLU A 619 28.20 4.01 27.27
CA GLU A 619 28.43 5.25 28.00
C GLU A 619 29.59 5.16 29.00
N ARG A 620 29.68 4.07 29.79
CA ARG A 620 30.83 3.84 30.68
C ARG A 620 32.15 3.83 29.93
N ASP A 621 32.21 3.13 28.79
CA ASP A 621 33.43 3.01 27.99
C ASP A 621 33.80 4.37 27.35
N ARG A 622 32.80 5.16 26.89
CA ARG A 622 33.02 6.55 26.43
C ARG A 622 33.56 7.46 27.52
N ILE A 623 33.02 7.41 28.73
CA ILE A 623 33.49 8.21 29.87
C ILE A 623 34.92 7.80 30.27
N ALA A 624 35.24 6.51 30.26
CA ALA A 624 36.57 6.01 30.57
C ALA A 624 37.62 6.49 29.55
N LEU A 625 37.31 6.43 28.26
CA LEU A 625 38.15 6.96 27.16
C LEU A 625 38.28 8.49 27.23
N GLY A 626 37.19 9.20 27.56
CA GLY A 626 37.18 10.65 27.72
C GLY A 626 38.01 11.12 28.92
N ARG A 627 37.97 10.43 30.06
CA ARG A 627 38.82 10.72 31.24
C ARG A 627 40.31 10.45 30.97
N TRP A 628 40.62 9.50 30.10
CA TRP A 628 42.00 9.17 29.70
C TRP A 628 42.66 10.28 28.87
N TRP A 629 41.91 10.95 28.00
CA TRP A 629 42.42 12.07 27.19
C TRP A 629 42.87 13.29 28.00
N TRP A 630 42.41 13.42 29.26
CA TRP A 630 42.78 14.54 30.15
C TRP A 630 43.91 14.20 31.15
N ILE A 631 44.36 12.95 31.22
CA ILE A 631 45.35 12.50 32.21
C ILE A 631 46.54 11.80 31.52
N LYS A 632 47.53 12.64 31.17
CA LYS A 632 48.94 12.38 30.78
C LYS A 632 49.28 12.03 29.32
N PRO A 633 50.35 12.67 28.75
CA PRO A 633 51.05 12.13 27.60
C PRO A 633 52.04 11.03 28.04
N VAL A 634 52.39 10.13 27.11
CA VAL A 634 53.60 9.26 27.02
C VAL A 634 53.28 7.76 26.88
N GLY A 635 53.78 7.18 25.78
CA GLY A 635 54.36 5.83 25.77
C GLY A 635 53.63 4.76 24.96
N TRP A 636 54.29 4.23 23.92
CA TRP A 636 53.97 2.98 23.22
C TRP A 636 54.10 1.77 24.18
N GLY A 637 53.09 1.57 25.00
CA GLY A 637 52.91 0.40 25.88
C GLY A 637 51.51 -0.18 25.71
N TRP A 638 51.08 -0.36 24.46
CA TRP A 638 49.78 -0.94 24.14
C TRP A 638 49.80 -2.46 24.37
N TRP A 639 48.71 -3.03 24.89
CA TRP A 639 48.35 -4.46 24.95
C TRP A 639 48.45 -5.27 26.26
N LYS A 640 48.70 -4.69 27.45
CA LYS A 640 48.51 -5.45 28.70
C LYS A 640 47.97 -4.59 29.86
N SER A 641 46.64 -4.59 30.02
CA SER A 641 45.93 -4.95 31.29
C SER A 641 44.58 -4.24 31.47
N ARG A 642 43.55 -5.09 31.62
CA ARG A 642 42.24 -4.94 32.31
C ARG A 642 41.15 -4.00 31.74
N ASP A 643 40.06 -4.69 31.36
CA ASP A 643 38.64 -4.32 31.38
C ASP A 643 38.11 -3.28 30.39
N ILE A 644 38.54 -3.37 29.12
CA ILE A 644 37.73 -2.91 27.99
C ILE A 644 37.36 -4.15 27.18
N ASP A 645 36.15 -4.68 27.38
CA ASP A 645 35.63 -5.75 26.54
C ASP A 645 35.36 -5.17 25.15
N MET A 646 36.32 -5.25 24.23
CA MET A 646 36.18 -4.85 22.83
C MET A 646 35.54 -5.93 21.93
N PHE A 647 35.02 -7.01 22.53
CA PHE A 647 34.39 -8.11 21.79
C PHE A 647 32.88 -8.14 22.02
N PRO A 648 32.08 -8.60 21.04
CA PRO A 648 30.66 -8.86 21.22
C PRO A 648 30.46 -9.82 22.39
N LYS A 649 29.61 -9.45 23.36
CA LYS A 649 29.25 -10.38 24.43
C LYS A 649 28.19 -11.34 23.89
N HIS A 650 28.60 -12.58 23.67
CA HIS A 650 27.69 -13.71 23.50
C HIS A 650 27.24 -14.17 24.88
N ARG A 651 26.05 -13.74 25.34
CA ARG A 651 25.42 -14.29 26.55
C ARG A 651 24.48 -15.41 26.13
N ASP A 652 25.03 -16.61 26.19
CA ASP A 652 24.62 -17.75 25.37
C ASP A 652 23.84 -18.83 26.13
N ASN A 653 23.59 -18.62 27.44
CA ASN A 653 23.07 -19.62 28.37
C ASN A 653 21.97 -19.09 29.33
N VAL A 654 21.28 -17.99 29.01
CA VAL A 654 20.15 -17.52 29.84
C VAL A 654 18.86 -17.82 29.09
N LYS A 655 17.92 -18.54 29.72
CA LYS A 655 16.60 -18.76 29.11
C LYS A 655 15.91 -17.41 28.93
N ILE A 656 15.14 -17.22 27.86
CA ILE A 656 14.35 -15.99 27.67
C ILE A 656 13.42 -15.76 28.87
N GLU A 657 12.89 -16.83 29.48
CA GLU A 657 12.06 -16.78 30.69
C GLU A 657 12.80 -16.27 31.95
N GLU A 658 14.13 -16.30 31.94
CA GLU A 658 15.00 -15.83 33.03
C GLU A 658 15.52 -14.39 32.80
N LEU A 659 15.28 -13.80 31.62
CA LEU A 659 15.67 -12.43 31.20
C LEU A 659 14.46 -11.50 31.18
#